data_AF-A0A1A1YY73-F1
#
_entry.id   AF-A0A1A1YY73-F1
#
_cell.length_a   1.000
_cell.length_b   1.000
_cell.length_c   1.000
_cell.angle_alpha   90.00
_cell.angle_beta   90.00
_cell.angle_gamma   90.00
#
_symmetry.space_group_name_H-M   'P 1'
#
loop_
_entity.id
_entity.type
_entity.pdbx_description
1 polymer ?
#
loop_
_entity_poly.entity_id
_entity_poly.type
_entity_poly.pdbx_seq_one_letter_code
_entity_poly.pdbx_strand_id
1 'polypeptide(L)'
;MVDREDWLIARVSGVPAAWWIDGGSPEIFALAGHLEAVESSLRQIGPVVAETVGERLVPNDDVSGEERRQMLAIRRRLHGGRSVEASILNGAASLARNQGEPVLAAQLERCAELTAEATRMNHELDRDIESERNRLLKIPARIASESLCGFALLGCVELPRECTLNKRSWRRFVRCWDLVGRAAVVSTPRGWFSHIAVLRPRDSSDPPRVGTGAGVCWTESVREVRRMLTHASTVDEFSRLAVGTNPLSWTEEEHRYALVLDQFDEPSCVVLRETEFLSTLLRATTRPVTLTELFARLDITDEAERRSFGEYVGQLLRTGILQGCASPLRSIRRADMGRKVTPADDPVAQPKGWVDVYRDGSPGVSKQMVVGLRERTQAALRFLAAVSTPWRDGFRGTAERWTVVDVLKAMLARSVNQQDPATEDDLSPSPPATPQAAELANFLASQPPNADVINIPSELIGAFASDTGNGTWPVDCLLRVPDTSVAGHGPALVEIWPAGTIDSRFADGSRELGGALPGEAAYRDFLRRIEDLTDVQFVEITVPPLSDAADNAVRRPAYTSAWTGDPAAATYFPSDAAPLEYIPLRDIELLRRPDGYRCCFNGRQLWPCYHATRTFSPPWDNVAHALLMASPLAFPKRFRRPDILLRELWGRNTMPRVVLDGDLVLSPARWDLCGSTLWEPGAPLRERLRALCRTREHVGLPRWVFVSDPGERTRIGVDLESLSALEQIDALLKHQRSLIVTEMLPAPTELLMGDDTYPSNSVASELVVRFPPDEELGPLAGQIADRLAPWLHTAE
;
A
#
# COMPACT_ATOMS: atom_id res chain seq x y z
N MET A 1 31.06 8.89 24.50
CA MET A 1 30.27 9.47 23.39
C MET A 1 30.49 8.56 22.21
N VAL A 2 29.56 7.64 21.95
CA VAL A 2 29.53 6.89 20.70
C VAL A 2 28.98 7.89 19.68
N ASP A 3 29.70 8.14 18.59
CA ASP A 3 29.18 8.97 17.49
C ASP A 3 27.75 8.51 17.19
N ARG A 4 26.78 9.40 17.39
CA ARG A 4 25.40 9.18 16.97
C ARG A 4 25.42 9.29 15.46
N GLU A 5 25.92 8.25 14.79
CA GLU A 5 25.82 8.14 13.34
C GLU A 5 24.33 8.30 13.00
N ASP A 6 23.97 9.20 12.08
CA ASP A 6 22.66 9.16 11.43
C ASP A 6 22.52 7.78 10.79
N TRP A 7 21.38 7.12 10.81
CA TRP A 7 21.17 5.89 10.03
C TRP A 7 19.81 6.02 9.34
N LEU A 8 19.65 5.28 8.24
CA LEU A 8 18.39 5.23 7.51
C LEU A 8 17.89 3.80 7.42
N ILE A 9 16.57 3.65 7.40
CA ILE A 9 15.94 2.38 7.04
C ILE A 9 15.60 2.46 5.55
N ALA A 10 15.98 1.44 4.80
CA ALA A 10 15.55 1.24 3.43
C ALA A 10 14.61 0.04 3.32
N ARG A 11 13.49 0.24 2.66
CA ARG A 11 12.61 -0.83 2.19
C ARG A 11 12.99 -1.10 0.75
N VAL A 12 13.37 -2.33 0.42
CA VAL A 12 13.83 -2.69 -0.93
C VAL A 12 12.98 -3.80 -1.53
N SER A 13 12.83 -3.80 -2.85
CA SER A 13 12.15 -4.87 -3.58
C SER A 13 12.95 -6.17 -3.48
N GLY A 14 12.26 -7.32 -3.45
CA GLY A 14 12.88 -8.61 -3.22
C GLY A 14 13.66 -9.16 -4.41
N VAL A 15 13.35 -8.70 -5.63
CA VAL A 15 14.09 -9.03 -6.86
C VAL A 15 14.41 -7.74 -7.64
N PRO A 16 15.41 -7.76 -8.53
CA PRO A 16 15.74 -6.60 -9.35
C PRO A 16 14.65 -6.25 -10.37
N ALA A 17 14.46 -4.96 -10.62
CA ALA A 17 13.49 -4.49 -11.61
C ALA A 17 13.82 -4.97 -13.03
N ALA A 18 15.12 -5.18 -13.31
CA ALA A 18 15.63 -5.74 -14.56
C ALA A 18 14.95 -7.06 -14.97
N TRP A 19 14.59 -7.91 -14.00
CA TRP A 19 13.95 -9.19 -14.29
C TRP A 19 12.50 -9.05 -14.70
N TRP A 20 11.82 -8.03 -14.20
CA TRP A 20 10.45 -7.71 -14.56
C TRP A 20 10.38 -6.94 -15.88
N ILE A 21 11.33 -6.07 -16.20
CA ILE A 21 11.35 -5.41 -17.52
C ILE A 21 11.75 -6.37 -18.66
N ASP A 22 12.42 -7.50 -18.35
CA ASP A 22 12.73 -8.56 -19.32
C ASP A 22 11.47 -9.25 -19.87
N GLY A 23 10.29 -9.03 -19.26
CA GLY A 23 9.01 -9.47 -19.84
C GLY A 23 8.39 -8.48 -20.82
N GLY A 24 8.99 -7.32 -21.04
CA GLY A 24 8.56 -6.36 -22.06
C GLY A 24 9.02 -6.76 -23.46
N SER A 25 8.27 -6.29 -24.47
CA SER A 25 8.49 -6.54 -25.89
C SER A 25 8.26 -5.24 -26.70
N PRO A 26 9.08 -4.19 -26.51
CA PRO A 26 8.87 -2.86 -27.12
C PRO A 26 8.66 -2.90 -28.64
N GLU A 27 9.35 -3.81 -29.33
CA GLU A 27 9.29 -4.01 -30.77
C GLU A 27 7.88 -4.41 -31.26
N ILE A 28 7.18 -5.27 -30.52
CA ILE A 28 5.80 -5.68 -30.83
C ILE A 28 4.85 -4.51 -30.72
N PHE A 29 5.02 -3.67 -29.69
CA PHE A 29 4.18 -2.49 -29.46
C PHE A 29 4.49 -1.38 -30.48
N ALA A 30 5.76 -1.20 -30.87
CA ALA A 30 6.14 -0.30 -31.95
C ALA A 30 5.54 -0.74 -33.30
N LEU A 31 5.60 -2.03 -33.61
CA LEU A 31 4.96 -2.60 -34.82
C LEU A 31 3.44 -2.41 -34.80
N ALA A 32 2.79 -2.64 -33.66
CA ALA A 32 1.35 -2.45 -33.51
C ALA A 32 0.94 -0.97 -33.64
N GLY A 33 1.73 -0.05 -33.09
CA GLY A 33 1.54 1.39 -33.26
C GLY A 33 1.70 1.84 -34.72
N HIS A 34 2.73 1.35 -35.42
CA HIS A 34 2.92 1.65 -36.84
C HIS A 34 1.76 1.11 -37.69
N LEU A 35 1.32 -0.12 -37.44
CA LEU A 35 0.17 -0.72 -38.09
C LEU A 35 -1.12 0.07 -37.86
N GLU A 36 -1.32 0.60 -36.64
CA GLU A 36 -2.44 1.49 -36.34
C GLU A 36 -2.36 2.80 -37.13
N ALA A 37 -1.17 3.40 -37.26
CA ALA A 37 -0.98 4.62 -38.05
C ALA A 37 -1.26 4.40 -39.55
N VAL A 38 -0.82 3.27 -40.11
CA VAL A 38 -1.09 2.87 -41.50
C VAL A 38 -2.60 2.70 -41.74
N GLU A 39 -3.29 2.00 -40.83
CA GLU A 39 -4.74 1.79 -40.95
C GLU A 39 -5.54 3.08 -40.70
N SER A 40 -5.07 3.95 -39.80
CA SER A 40 -5.65 5.29 -39.59
C SER A 40 -5.56 6.13 -40.85
N SER A 41 -4.41 6.09 -41.54
CA SER A 41 -4.22 6.76 -42.85
C SER A 41 -5.21 6.22 -43.88
N LEU A 42 -5.45 4.91 -43.91
CA LEU A 42 -6.44 4.30 -44.82
C LEU A 42 -7.87 4.73 -44.47
N ARG A 43 -8.22 4.85 -43.18
CA ARG A 43 -9.54 5.35 -42.73
C ARG A 43 -9.76 6.83 -43.06
N GLN A 44 -8.70 7.63 -43.09
CA GLN A 44 -8.78 9.05 -43.46
C GLN A 44 -8.92 9.24 -44.99
N ILE A 45 -8.12 8.52 -45.78
CA ILE A 45 -8.10 8.66 -47.25
C ILE A 45 -9.29 7.92 -47.90
N GLY A 46 -9.70 6.78 -47.34
CA GLY A 46 -10.73 5.90 -47.90
C GLY A 46 -12.04 6.59 -48.28
N PRO A 47 -12.67 7.40 -47.40
CA PRO A 47 -13.92 8.10 -47.73
C PRO A 47 -13.79 9.07 -48.90
N VAL A 48 -12.68 9.82 -48.98
CA VAL A 48 -12.40 10.77 -50.06
C VAL A 48 -12.24 10.04 -51.40
N VAL A 49 -11.50 8.92 -51.38
CA VAL A 49 -11.34 8.08 -52.58
C VAL A 49 -12.66 7.42 -52.97
N ALA A 50 -13.45 6.97 -52.01
CA ALA A 50 -14.73 6.33 -52.26
C ALA A 50 -15.76 7.29 -52.91
N GLU A 51 -15.78 8.55 -52.48
CA GLU A 51 -16.58 9.60 -53.09
C GLU A 51 -16.15 9.83 -54.53
N THR A 52 -14.85 10.03 -54.76
CA THR A 52 -14.28 10.24 -56.10
C THR A 52 -14.53 9.06 -57.04
N VAL A 53 -14.41 7.81 -56.57
CA VAL A 53 -14.79 6.60 -57.34
C VAL A 53 -16.28 6.64 -57.72
N GLY A 54 -17.15 7.05 -56.80
CA GLY A 54 -18.59 7.15 -57.02
C GLY A 54 -19.00 8.23 -58.02
N GLU A 55 -18.26 9.33 -58.06
CA GLU A 55 -18.50 10.44 -58.98
C GLU A 55 -17.92 10.22 -60.38
N ARG A 56 -16.73 9.60 -60.46
CA ARG A 56 -15.94 9.56 -61.70
C ARG A 56 -15.97 8.21 -62.42
N LEU A 57 -15.86 7.10 -61.70
CA LEU A 57 -15.73 5.77 -62.32
C LEU A 57 -17.05 5.02 -62.42
N VAL A 58 -17.91 5.11 -61.39
CA VAL A 58 -19.21 4.41 -61.39
C VAL A 58 -20.17 4.89 -62.49
N PRO A 59 -20.25 6.21 -62.81
CA PRO A 59 -21.14 6.71 -63.86
C PRO A 59 -20.60 6.55 -65.28
N ASN A 60 -19.33 6.18 -65.46
CA ASN A 60 -18.70 6.12 -66.77
C ASN A 60 -19.26 4.96 -67.62
N ASP A 61 -19.76 5.29 -68.82
CA ASP A 61 -20.39 4.36 -69.75
C ASP A 61 -19.43 3.35 -70.38
N ASP A 62 -18.12 3.66 -70.38
CA ASP A 62 -17.06 2.79 -70.89
C ASP A 62 -16.62 1.72 -69.87
N VAL A 63 -17.19 1.72 -68.67
CA VAL A 63 -16.95 0.73 -67.62
C VAL A 63 -17.98 -0.40 -67.71
N SER A 64 -17.51 -1.64 -67.86
CA SER A 64 -18.38 -2.82 -67.98
C SER A 64 -19.25 -3.03 -66.73
N GLY A 65 -20.36 -3.78 -66.88
CA GLY A 65 -21.24 -4.09 -65.75
C GLY A 65 -20.55 -4.84 -64.59
N GLU A 66 -19.51 -5.62 -64.87
CA GLU A 66 -18.73 -6.33 -63.86
C GLU A 66 -17.77 -5.40 -63.11
N GLU A 67 -17.02 -4.58 -63.84
CA GLU A 67 -16.14 -3.55 -63.26
C GLU A 67 -16.94 -2.54 -62.43
N ARG A 68 -18.12 -2.14 -62.90
CA ARG A 68 -19.01 -1.23 -62.16
C ARG A 68 -19.47 -1.83 -60.82
N ARG A 69 -19.77 -3.14 -60.77
CA ARG A 69 -20.08 -3.84 -59.51
C ARG A 69 -18.87 -3.86 -58.57
N GLN A 70 -17.68 -4.10 -59.11
CA GLN A 70 -16.44 -4.09 -58.33
C GLN A 70 -16.15 -2.69 -57.77
N MET A 71 -16.30 -1.62 -58.57
CA MET A 71 -16.12 -0.23 -58.12
C MET A 71 -17.13 0.15 -57.04
N LEU A 72 -18.39 -0.28 -57.15
CA LEU A 72 -19.39 -0.09 -56.10
C LEU A 72 -19.01 -0.82 -54.80
N ALA A 73 -18.42 -2.01 -54.88
CA ALA A 73 -17.93 -2.75 -53.71
C ALA A 73 -16.72 -2.07 -53.07
N ILE A 74 -15.75 -1.60 -53.87
CA ILE A 74 -14.60 -0.80 -53.42
C ILE A 74 -15.09 0.46 -52.72
N ARG A 75 -15.97 1.23 -53.37
CA ARG A 75 -16.58 2.43 -52.81
C ARG A 75 -17.23 2.17 -51.46
N ARG A 76 -18.10 1.17 -51.34
CA ARG A 76 -18.77 0.86 -50.06
C ARG A 76 -17.78 0.51 -48.95
N ARG A 77 -16.73 -0.25 -49.26
CA ARG A 77 -15.71 -0.63 -48.27
C ARG A 77 -14.87 0.56 -47.83
N LEU A 78 -14.32 1.32 -48.78
CA LEU A 78 -13.49 2.50 -48.51
C LEU A 78 -14.28 3.61 -47.81
N HIS A 79 -15.54 3.85 -48.21
CA HIS A 79 -16.44 4.80 -47.53
C HIS A 79 -16.70 4.40 -46.07
N GLY A 80 -16.76 3.10 -45.78
CA GLY A 80 -16.88 2.58 -44.42
C GLY A 80 -15.54 2.45 -43.67
N GLY A 81 -14.43 2.98 -44.21
CA GLY A 81 -13.10 2.86 -43.62
C GLY A 81 -12.54 1.43 -43.57
N ARG A 82 -13.09 0.51 -44.37
CA ARG A 82 -12.66 -0.90 -44.42
C ARG A 82 -11.62 -1.09 -45.53
N SER A 83 -10.59 -1.88 -45.25
CA SER A 83 -9.57 -2.24 -46.24
C SER A 83 -10.17 -3.01 -47.41
N VAL A 84 -9.52 -2.94 -48.57
CA VAL A 84 -9.83 -3.68 -49.80
C VAL A 84 -8.55 -4.36 -50.25
N GLU A 85 -8.61 -5.60 -50.75
CA GLU A 85 -7.40 -6.32 -51.20
C GLU A 85 -6.58 -5.47 -52.19
N ALA A 86 -5.26 -5.43 -51.99
CA ALA A 86 -4.37 -4.57 -52.77
C ALA A 86 -4.42 -4.88 -54.28
N SER A 87 -4.58 -6.16 -54.65
CA SER A 87 -4.76 -6.61 -56.04
C SER A 87 -5.99 -5.96 -56.71
N ILE A 88 -7.11 -5.88 -55.98
CA ILE A 88 -8.36 -5.28 -56.42
C ILE A 88 -8.21 -3.76 -56.59
N LEU A 89 -7.54 -3.09 -55.65
CA LEU A 89 -7.26 -1.66 -55.71
C LEU A 89 -6.33 -1.29 -56.87
N ASN A 90 -5.31 -2.11 -57.14
CA ASN A 90 -4.41 -1.94 -58.30
C ASN A 90 -5.14 -2.13 -59.64
N GLY A 91 -6.09 -3.06 -59.69
CA GLY A 91 -7.00 -3.20 -60.84
C GLY A 91 -7.86 -1.95 -61.06
N ALA A 92 -8.44 -1.41 -59.98
CA ALA A 92 -9.21 -0.16 -60.01
C ALA A 92 -8.36 1.05 -60.44
N ALA A 93 -7.13 1.15 -59.96
CA ALA A 93 -6.20 2.20 -60.35
C ALA A 93 -5.83 2.13 -61.84
N SER A 94 -5.66 0.93 -62.38
CA SER A 94 -5.40 0.70 -63.80
C SER A 94 -6.60 1.13 -64.65
N LEU A 95 -7.83 0.81 -64.22
CA LEU A 95 -9.05 1.27 -64.85
C LEU A 95 -9.17 2.81 -64.80
N ALA A 96 -8.91 3.43 -63.66
CA ALA A 96 -8.93 4.88 -63.52
C ALA A 96 -7.94 5.57 -64.47
N ARG A 97 -6.73 5.02 -64.62
CA ARG A 97 -5.74 5.49 -65.61
C ARG A 97 -6.27 5.41 -67.04
N ASN A 98 -6.88 4.28 -67.41
CA ASN A 98 -7.44 4.07 -68.76
C ASN A 98 -8.60 5.01 -69.07
N GLN A 99 -9.32 5.46 -68.03
CA GLN A 99 -10.43 6.40 -68.13
C GLN A 99 -10.00 7.88 -67.99
N GLY A 100 -8.70 8.17 -68.01
CA GLY A 100 -8.18 9.53 -67.96
C GLY A 100 -8.22 10.20 -66.58
N GLU A 101 -8.27 9.42 -65.50
CA GLU A 101 -8.33 9.89 -64.10
C GLU A 101 -7.02 9.62 -63.34
N PRO A 102 -5.90 10.32 -63.64
CA PRO A 102 -4.58 10.00 -63.08
C PRO A 102 -4.45 10.29 -61.57
N VAL A 103 -5.16 11.29 -61.06
CA VAL A 103 -5.17 11.61 -59.62
C VAL A 103 -5.86 10.52 -58.82
N LEU A 104 -7.03 10.05 -59.31
CA LEU A 104 -7.76 8.95 -58.68
C LEU A 104 -6.97 7.64 -58.75
N ALA A 105 -6.28 7.38 -59.87
CA ALA A 105 -5.39 6.24 -60.00
C ALA A 105 -4.29 6.25 -58.93
N ALA A 106 -3.59 7.39 -58.74
CA ALA A 106 -2.55 7.53 -57.72
C ALA A 106 -3.10 7.36 -56.28
N GLN A 107 -4.31 7.86 -56.01
CA GLN A 107 -4.96 7.66 -54.72
C GLN A 107 -5.35 6.19 -54.46
N LEU A 108 -5.82 5.48 -55.48
CA LEU A 108 -6.14 4.05 -55.40
C LEU A 108 -4.86 3.20 -55.23
N GLU A 109 -3.77 3.55 -55.91
CA GLU A 109 -2.44 2.95 -55.70
C GLU A 109 -1.96 3.18 -54.27
N ARG A 110 -2.09 4.40 -53.74
CA ARG A 110 -1.74 4.69 -52.35
C ARG A 110 -2.55 3.86 -51.36
N CYS A 111 -3.86 3.69 -51.58
CA CYS A 111 -4.70 2.79 -50.78
C CYS A 111 -4.25 1.32 -50.90
N ALA A 112 -3.80 0.88 -52.08
CA ALA A 112 -3.29 -0.47 -52.31
C ALA A 112 -1.98 -0.71 -51.55
N GLU A 113 -1.04 0.25 -51.59
CA GLU A 113 0.21 0.22 -50.84
C GLU A 113 -0.04 0.10 -49.34
N LEU A 114 -0.87 0.99 -48.78
CA LEU A 114 -1.23 0.98 -47.36
C LEU A 114 -1.89 -0.34 -46.94
N THR A 115 -2.76 -0.91 -47.80
CA THR A 115 -3.40 -2.20 -47.52
C THR A 115 -2.41 -3.36 -47.56
N ALA A 116 -1.50 -3.38 -48.55
CA ALA A 116 -0.46 -4.41 -48.64
C ALA A 116 0.50 -4.35 -47.44
N GLU A 117 0.91 -3.14 -47.04
CA GLU A 117 1.73 -2.88 -45.88
C GLU A 117 1.05 -3.34 -44.58
N ALA A 118 -0.20 -2.94 -44.35
CA ALA A 118 -0.97 -3.38 -43.18
C ALA A 118 -1.14 -4.91 -43.13
N THR A 119 -1.35 -5.56 -44.29
CA THR A 119 -1.48 -7.03 -44.36
C THR A 119 -0.18 -7.72 -43.97
N ARG A 120 0.96 -7.23 -44.48
CA ARG A 120 2.30 -7.74 -44.12
C ARG A 120 2.57 -7.58 -42.63
N MET A 121 2.36 -6.38 -42.09
CA MET A 121 2.57 -6.08 -40.66
C MET A 121 1.65 -6.92 -39.76
N ASN A 122 0.42 -7.21 -40.18
CA ASN A 122 -0.48 -8.10 -39.44
C ASN A 122 0.08 -9.54 -39.32
N HIS A 123 0.63 -10.09 -40.40
CA HIS A 123 1.25 -11.41 -40.38
C HIS A 123 2.53 -11.45 -39.54
N GLU A 124 3.35 -10.40 -39.62
CA GLU A 124 4.54 -10.24 -38.80
C GLU A 124 4.18 -10.16 -37.31
N LEU A 125 3.20 -9.33 -36.97
CA LEU A 125 2.71 -9.16 -35.60
C LEU A 125 2.19 -10.48 -35.00
N ASP A 126 1.42 -11.27 -35.75
CA ASP A 126 0.91 -12.56 -35.27
C ASP A 126 2.05 -13.54 -34.92
N ARG A 127 3.08 -13.61 -35.77
CA ARG A 127 4.26 -14.45 -35.55
C ARG A 127 5.06 -13.97 -34.34
N ASP A 128 5.25 -12.67 -34.20
CA ASP A 128 6.06 -12.10 -33.12
C ASP A 128 5.36 -12.24 -31.76
N ILE A 129 4.04 -12.07 -31.72
CA ILE A 129 3.22 -12.36 -30.53
C ILE A 129 3.38 -13.82 -30.10
N GLU A 130 3.28 -14.77 -31.04
CA GLU A 130 3.40 -16.19 -30.71
C GLU A 130 4.81 -16.54 -30.21
N SER A 131 5.85 -16.04 -30.88
CA SER A 131 7.25 -16.18 -30.45
C SER A 131 7.45 -15.65 -29.04
N GLU A 132 6.90 -14.47 -28.76
CA GLU A 132 7.05 -13.80 -27.48
C GLU A 132 6.34 -14.54 -26.35
N ARG A 133 5.10 -15.01 -26.58
CA ARG A 133 4.40 -15.81 -25.58
C ARG A 133 5.18 -17.07 -25.22
N ASN A 134 5.83 -17.72 -26.19
CA ASN A 134 6.69 -18.88 -25.94
C ASN A 134 7.97 -18.53 -25.17
N ARG A 135 8.55 -17.34 -25.39
CA ARG A 135 9.68 -16.82 -24.59
C ARG A 135 9.26 -16.58 -23.14
N LEU A 136 8.17 -15.85 -22.94
CA LEU A 136 7.65 -15.46 -21.62
C LEU A 136 7.34 -16.65 -20.71
N LEU A 137 6.82 -17.76 -21.25
CA LEU A 137 6.55 -18.98 -20.48
C LEU A 137 7.78 -19.58 -19.78
N LYS A 138 9.00 -19.26 -20.22
CA LYS A 138 10.25 -19.83 -19.69
C LYS A 138 10.85 -18.98 -18.57
N ILE A 139 10.51 -17.70 -18.49
CA ILE A 139 11.15 -16.74 -17.58
C ILE A 139 10.91 -17.10 -16.09
N PRO A 140 9.69 -17.46 -15.63
CA PRO A 140 9.48 -17.76 -14.22
C PRO A 140 10.34 -18.92 -13.69
N ALA A 141 10.55 -19.97 -14.50
CA ALA A 141 11.39 -21.09 -14.13
C ALA A 141 12.87 -20.68 -14.00
N ARG A 142 13.36 -19.81 -14.89
CA ARG A 142 14.70 -19.23 -14.80
C ARG A 142 14.87 -18.45 -13.50
N ILE A 143 13.96 -17.50 -13.22
CA ILE A 143 13.96 -16.67 -11.98
C ILE A 143 13.96 -17.55 -10.73
N ALA A 144 13.12 -18.59 -10.69
CA ALA A 144 13.04 -19.50 -9.55
C ALA A 144 14.33 -20.31 -9.33
N SER A 145 15.05 -20.66 -10.40
CA SER A 145 16.28 -21.45 -10.32
C SER A 145 17.54 -20.63 -10.00
N GLU A 146 17.52 -19.33 -10.30
CA GLU A 146 18.68 -18.44 -10.20
C GLU A 146 18.74 -17.69 -8.86
N SER A 147 17.70 -17.78 -8.02
CA SER A 147 17.61 -16.97 -6.79
C SER A 147 16.77 -17.59 -5.68
N LEU A 148 17.25 -17.42 -4.44
CA LEU A 148 16.49 -17.74 -3.22
C LEU A 148 15.15 -17.03 -3.16
N CYS A 149 15.14 -15.74 -3.48
CA CYS A 149 13.91 -14.95 -3.51
C CYS A 149 12.97 -15.42 -4.62
N GLY A 150 13.51 -15.63 -5.82
CA GLY A 150 12.74 -16.17 -6.96
C GLY A 150 12.08 -17.52 -6.62
N PHE A 151 12.83 -18.43 -5.99
CA PHE A 151 12.31 -19.71 -5.54
C PHE A 151 11.25 -19.57 -4.46
N ALA A 152 11.47 -18.75 -3.44
CA ALA A 152 10.51 -18.57 -2.35
C ALA A 152 9.19 -17.93 -2.83
N LEU A 153 9.27 -17.02 -3.80
CA LEU A 153 8.11 -16.39 -4.42
C LEU A 153 7.33 -17.34 -5.33
N LEU A 154 8.04 -18.10 -6.17
CA LEU A 154 7.43 -18.89 -7.24
C LEU A 154 7.24 -20.36 -6.88
N GLY A 155 7.90 -20.88 -5.84
CA GLY A 155 7.85 -22.28 -5.41
C GLY A 155 6.48 -22.74 -4.92
N CYS A 156 5.64 -21.80 -4.47
CA CYS A 156 4.23 -22.07 -4.14
C CYS A 156 3.33 -22.22 -5.38
N VAL A 157 3.83 -21.85 -6.56
CA VAL A 157 3.16 -22.06 -7.84
C VAL A 157 3.80 -23.29 -8.47
N GLU A 158 3.02 -24.34 -8.76
CA GLU A 158 3.53 -25.50 -9.51
C GLU A 158 4.10 -25.02 -10.86
N LEU A 159 5.42 -24.87 -10.97
CA LEU A 159 6.04 -24.49 -12.24
C LEU A 159 5.98 -25.69 -13.19
N PRO A 160 5.48 -25.51 -14.42
CA PRO A 160 5.37 -26.61 -15.37
C PRO A 160 6.78 -27.13 -15.75
N ARG A 161 6.95 -28.45 -15.77
CA ARG A 161 8.18 -29.09 -16.26
C ARG A 161 8.37 -28.91 -17.77
N GLU A 162 7.28 -28.68 -18.50
CA GLU A 162 7.25 -28.42 -19.94
C GLU A 162 6.48 -27.13 -20.26
N CYS A 163 7.13 -26.17 -20.93
CA CYS A 163 6.56 -24.87 -21.29
C CYS A 163 5.82 -24.91 -22.64
N THR A 164 4.76 -25.70 -22.73
CA THR A 164 3.91 -25.73 -23.95
C THR A 164 2.85 -24.62 -23.87
N LEU A 165 2.74 -23.78 -24.90
CA LEU A 165 1.76 -22.70 -24.95
C LEU A 165 0.34 -23.24 -25.03
N ASN A 166 -0.45 -22.91 -24.01
CA ASN A 166 -1.89 -23.11 -23.97
C ASN A 166 -2.51 -22.12 -22.96
N LYS A 167 -3.84 -22.06 -22.91
CA LYS A 167 -4.60 -21.14 -22.03
C LYS A 167 -4.24 -21.31 -20.54
N ARG A 168 -3.98 -22.53 -20.07
CA ARG A 168 -3.63 -22.82 -18.67
C ARG A 168 -2.21 -22.36 -18.34
N SER A 169 -1.23 -22.69 -19.20
CA SER A 169 0.16 -22.26 -19.06
C SER A 169 0.27 -20.74 -19.06
N TRP A 170 -0.46 -20.07 -19.96
CA TRP A 170 -0.47 -18.60 -20.03
C TRP A 170 -1.04 -17.94 -18.78
N ARG A 171 -2.20 -18.41 -18.27
CA ARG A 171 -2.76 -17.90 -17.00
C ARG A 171 -1.81 -18.11 -15.82
N ARG A 172 -1.11 -19.24 -15.79
CA ARG A 172 -0.11 -19.52 -14.75
C ARG A 172 1.09 -18.58 -14.88
N PHE A 173 1.57 -18.30 -16.09
CA PHE A 173 2.59 -17.29 -16.33
C PHE A 173 2.15 -15.91 -15.82
N VAL A 174 0.97 -15.43 -16.20
CA VAL A 174 0.45 -14.12 -15.73
C VAL A 174 0.45 -14.05 -14.20
N ARG A 175 -0.04 -15.10 -13.51
CA ARG A 175 0.01 -15.17 -12.04
C ARG A 175 1.44 -15.11 -11.50
N CYS A 176 2.38 -15.84 -12.09
CA CYS A 176 3.80 -15.77 -11.68
C CYS A 176 4.36 -14.35 -11.91
N TRP A 177 3.96 -13.74 -13.02
CA TRP A 177 4.42 -12.41 -13.41
C TRP A 177 3.88 -11.31 -12.49
N ASP A 178 2.65 -11.45 -12.00
CA ASP A 178 2.10 -10.56 -10.96
C ASP A 178 2.94 -10.62 -9.67
N LEU A 179 3.38 -11.82 -9.28
CA LEU A 179 4.24 -12.03 -8.12
C LEU A 179 5.63 -11.41 -8.33
N VAL A 180 6.24 -11.63 -9.50
CA VAL A 180 7.53 -11.03 -9.87
C VAL A 180 7.42 -9.51 -9.94
N GLY A 181 6.40 -8.98 -10.60
CA GLY A 181 6.17 -7.53 -10.70
C GLY A 181 6.02 -6.88 -9.33
N ARG A 182 5.23 -7.47 -8.43
CA ARG A 182 5.17 -7.01 -7.04
C ARG A 182 6.56 -7.02 -6.38
N ALA A 183 7.29 -8.12 -6.51
CA ALA A 183 8.61 -8.26 -5.89
C ALA A 183 9.70 -7.38 -6.53
N ALA A 184 9.45 -6.80 -7.70
CA ALA A 184 10.39 -6.02 -8.48
C ALA A 184 10.21 -4.51 -8.31
N VAL A 185 8.95 -4.04 -8.20
CA VAL A 185 8.65 -2.59 -8.19
C VAL A 185 7.91 -2.09 -6.96
N VAL A 186 7.54 -2.96 -6.03
CA VAL A 186 6.89 -2.58 -4.76
C VAL A 186 7.81 -2.91 -3.60
N SER A 187 8.24 -1.88 -2.87
CA SER A 187 9.13 -2.01 -1.71
C SER A 187 8.39 -2.16 -0.37
N THR A 188 7.05 -2.04 -0.34
CA THR A 188 6.27 -2.23 0.90
C THR A 188 6.51 -3.63 1.50
N PRO A 189 7.05 -3.75 2.74
CA PRO A 189 7.47 -5.02 3.35
C PRO A 189 6.38 -6.09 3.38
N ARG A 190 6.64 -7.25 2.77
CA ARG A 190 5.75 -8.41 2.78
C ARG A 190 6.52 -9.68 2.40
N GLY A 191 6.80 -10.56 3.36
CA GLY A 191 7.38 -11.87 3.05
C GLY A 191 8.67 -11.74 2.25
N TRP A 192 8.76 -12.53 1.18
CA TRP A 192 9.89 -12.48 0.24
C TRP A 192 9.76 -11.39 -0.84
N PHE A 193 8.62 -10.71 -0.95
CA PHE A 193 8.41 -9.70 -2.00
C PHE A 193 9.27 -8.45 -1.81
N SER A 194 9.66 -8.16 -0.57
CA SER A 194 10.38 -6.94 -0.21
C SER A 194 11.05 -7.12 1.13
N HIS A 195 12.21 -6.48 1.28
CA HIS A 195 13.12 -6.68 2.41
C HIS A 195 13.41 -5.33 3.09
N ILE A 196 13.97 -5.38 4.29
CA ILE A 196 14.42 -4.22 5.05
C ILE A 196 15.95 -4.22 5.09
N ALA A 197 16.57 -3.08 4.85
CA ALA A 197 17.99 -2.87 5.05
C ALA A 197 18.21 -1.67 5.97
N VAL A 198 19.24 -1.72 6.80
CA VAL A 198 19.70 -0.57 7.58
C VAL A 198 20.92 0.01 6.90
N LEU A 199 20.84 1.28 6.51
CA LEU A 199 21.90 2.00 5.80
C LEU A 199 22.64 2.93 6.75
N ARG A 200 23.97 2.94 6.63
CA ARG A 200 24.85 3.86 7.34
C ARG A 200 25.35 4.95 6.39
N PRO A 201 25.01 6.22 6.63
CA PRO A 201 25.60 7.36 5.98
C PRO A 201 27.13 7.34 6.13
N ARG A 202 27.84 7.56 5.03
CA ARG A 202 29.29 7.76 5.02
C ARG A 202 29.66 8.87 4.07
N ASP A 203 30.88 9.35 4.19
CA ASP A 203 31.47 10.27 3.22
C ASP A 203 31.92 9.45 1.99
N SER A 204 30.94 9.03 1.19
CA SER A 204 31.13 8.30 -0.09
C SER A 204 30.28 8.92 -1.18
N SER A 205 30.77 8.85 -2.42
CA SER A 205 30.04 9.20 -3.64
C SER A 205 29.38 7.99 -4.31
N ASP A 206 29.67 6.77 -3.84
CA ASP A 206 29.11 5.56 -4.41
C ASP A 206 27.60 5.46 -4.11
N PRO A 207 26.79 4.91 -5.03
CA PRO A 207 25.37 4.71 -4.77
C PRO A 207 25.16 3.71 -3.62
N PRO A 208 24.07 3.81 -2.86
CA PRO A 208 23.74 2.88 -1.79
C PRO A 208 23.47 1.48 -2.35
N ARG A 209 23.86 0.44 -1.58
CA ARG A 209 23.73 -0.96 -1.99
C ARG A 209 23.25 -1.84 -0.86
N VAL A 210 22.50 -2.88 -1.20
CA VAL A 210 22.15 -3.97 -0.27
C VAL A 210 23.05 -5.19 -0.50
N GLY A 211 23.61 -5.71 0.58
CA GLY A 211 24.56 -6.83 0.62
C GLY A 211 23.89 -8.19 0.47
N THR A 212 24.66 -9.24 0.19
CA THR A 212 24.15 -10.61 -0.06
C THR A 212 23.62 -11.32 1.19
N GLY A 213 24.12 -10.97 2.36
CA GLY A 213 23.69 -11.51 3.65
C GLY A 213 22.26 -11.12 4.00
N ALA A 214 21.48 -12.08 4.48
CA ALA A 214 20.13 -11.84 4.96
C ALA A 214 19.82 -12.54 6.28
N GLY A 215 19.03 -11.91 7.14
CA GLY A 215 18.31 -12.53 8.23
C GLY A 215 16.85 -12.74 7.85
N VAL A 216 16.34 -13.95 8.00
CA VAL A 216 14.94 -14.30 7.71
C VAL A 216 14.27 -14.58 9.04
N CYS A 217 13.32 -13.73 9.41
CA CYS A 217 12.50 -13.87 10.61
C CYS A 217 11.15 -14.44 10.23
N TRP A 218 10.78 -15.56 10.82
CA TRP A 218 9.42 -16.09 10.78
C TRP A 218 8.73 -15.87 12.12
N THR A 219 7.47 -15.43 12.09
CA THR A 219 6.63 -15.19 13.26
C THR A 219 5.29 -15.89 13.09
N GLU A 220 4.86 -16.65 14.10
CA GLU A 220 3.57 -17.33 14.12
C GLU A 220 2.40 -16.35 14.06
N SER A 221 1.31 -16.75 13.41
CA SER A 221 0.08 -15.95 13.35
C SER A 221 -0.59 -15.86 14.72
N VAL A 222 -0.66 -14.66 15.27
CA VAL A 222 -1.30 -14.39 16.57
C VAL A 222 -2.79 -14.67 16.48
N ARG A 223 -3.44 -14.26 15.38
CA ARG A 223 -4.86 -14.53 15.11
C ARG A 223 -5.16 -16.03 15.11
N GLU A 224 -4.37 -16.82 14.38
CA GLU A 224 -4.57 -18.27 14.32
C GLU A 224 -4.36 -18.93 15.67
N VAL A 225 -3.32 -18.53 16.42
CA VAL A 225 -3.10 -19.01 17.78
C VAL A 225 -4.33 -18.72 18.63
N ARG A 226 -4.79 -17.47 18.68
CA ARG A 226 -5.99 -17.11 19.47
C ARG A 226 -7.23 -17.88 19.06
N ARG A 227 -7.48 -18.03 17.76
CA ARG A 227 -8.61 -18.80 17.24
C ARG A 227 -8.54 -20.25 17.71
N MET A 228 -7.37 -20.89 17.64
CA MET A 228 -7.17 -22.25 18.15
C MET A 228 -7.47 -22.33 19.65
N LEU A 229 -7.07 -21.34 20.44
CA LEU A 229 -7.33 -21.31 21.89
C LEU A 229 -8.81 -21.17 22.23
N THR A 230 -9.54 -20.34 21.48
CA THR A 230 -11.00 -20.20 21.67
C THR A 230 -11.73 -21.50 21.35
N HIS A 231 -11.17 -22.40 20.53
CA HIS A 231 -11.75 -23.70 20.18
C HIS A 231 -11.16 -24.86 20.98
N ALA A 232 -10.33 -24.57 22.00
CA ALA A 232 -9.73 -25.62 22.82
C ALA A 232 -10.82 -26.45 23.52
N SER A 233 -10.72 -27.77 23.36
CA SER A 233 -11.71 -28.75 23.81
C SER A 233 -11.36 -29.37 25.16
N THR A 234 -10.09 -29.30 25.56
CA THR A 234 -9.58 -29.90 26.80
C THR A 234 -8.82 -28.87 27.65
N VAL A 235 -8.79 -29.08 28.97
CA VAL A 235 -8.03 -28.21 29.90
C VAL A 235 -6.53 -28.25 29.60
N ASP A 236 -6.02 -29.40 29.16
CA ASP A 236 -4.61 -29.58 28.85
C ASP A 236 -4.13 -28.66 27.72
N GLU A 237 -4.99 -28.43 26.70
CA GLU A 237 -4.70 -27.59 25.54
C GLU A 237 -4.41 -26.12 25.90
N PHE A 238 -5.01 -25.59 26.98
CA PHE A 238 -4.79 -24.20 27.41
C PHE A 238 -4.16 -24.05 28.80
N SER A 239 -3.88 -25.16 29.50
CA SER A 239 -3.33 -25.15 30.86
C SER A 239 -2.03 -24.37 31.03
N ARG A 240 -1.23 -24.28 29.98
CA ARG A 240 0.08 -23.59 29.97
C ARG A 240 -0.01 -22.14 29.49
N LEU A 241 -1.20 -21.68 29.13
CA LEU A 241 -1.39 -20.36 28.54
C LEU A 241 -1.91 -19.39 29.58
N ALA A 242 -1.50 -18.13 29.43
CA ALA A 242 -2.07 -17.07 30.23
C ALA A 242 -3.48 -16.74 29.71
N VAL A 243 -4.42 -16.50 30.62
CA VAL A 243 -5.77 -16.03 30.33
C VAL A 243 -5.96 -14.64 30.93
N GLY A 244 -6.62 -13.76 30.17
CA GLY A 244 -6.92 -12.40 30.61
C GLY A 244 -8.41 -12.10 30.46
N THR A 245 -8.92 -11.20 31.29
CA THR A 245 -10.29 -10.69 31.15
C THR A 245 -10.45 -9.99 29.80
N ASN A 246 -11.55 -10.25 29.09
CA ASN A 246 -11.87 -9.51 27.88
C ASN A 246 -12.00 -8.01 28.21
N PRO A 247 -11.16 -7.14 27.62
CA PRO A 247 -11.14 -5.72 27.95
C PRO A 247 -12.39 -4.97 27.47
N LEU A 248 -13.17 -5.55 26.55
CA LEU A 248 -14.45 -5.03 26.06
C LEU A 248 -15.64 -5.59 26.85
N SER A 249 -15.50 -5.64 28.18
CA SER A 249 -16.52 -6.13 29.10
C SER A 249 -16.87 -5.13 30.20
N TRP A 250 -18.13 -5.15 30.63
CA TRP A 250 -18.64 -4.30 31.72
C TRP A 250 -19.71 -5.03 32.53
N THR A 251 -19.99 -4.52 33.72
CA THR A 251 -21.10 -5.00 34.57
C THR A 251 -22.20 -3.95 34.58
N GLU A 252 -23.43 -4.40 34.51
CA GLU A 252 -24.62 -3.57 34.70
C GLU A 252 -25.68 -4.39 35.42
N GLU A 253 -26.19 -3.85 36.53
CA GLU A 253 -27.11 -4.55 37.44
C GLU A 253 -26.52 -5.90 37.91
N GLU A 254 -27.22 -7.00 37.65
CA GLU A 254 -26.78 -8.38 37.97
C GLU A 254 -26.14 -9.11 36.78
N HIS A 255 -25.74 -8.39 35.73
CA HIS A 255 -25.24 -9.00 34.49
C HIS A 255 -23.85 -8.50 34.08
N ARG A 256 -23.06 -9.43 33.55
CA ARG A 256 -21.80 -9.20 32.85
C ARG A 256 -22.06 -9.20 31.36
N TYR A 257 -21.59 -8.16 30.68
CA TYR A 257 -21.62 -8.04 29.24
C TYR A 257 -20.20 -8.10 28.71
N ALA A 258 -20.00 -8.77 27.59
CA ALA A 258 -18.74 -8.74 26.85
C ALA A 258 -19.00 -8.71 25.34
N LEU A 259 -18.33 -7.80 24.65
CA LEU A 259 -18.29 -7.81 23.20
C LEU A 259 -17.27 -8.84 22.71
N VAL A 260 -17.74 -9.73 21.84
CA VAL A 260 -16.94 -10.81 21.26
C VAL A 260 -17.14 -10.82 19.75
N LEU A 261 -16.25 -11.50 19.03
CA LEU A 261 -16.49 -11.83 17.64
C LEU A 261 -17.12 -13.22 17.57
N ASP A 262 -18.15 -13.37 16.75
CA ASP A 262 -18.76 -14.67 16.49
C ASP A 262 -17.92 -15.50 15.49
N GLN A 263 -18.45 -16.65 15.08
CA GLN A 263 -17.80 -17.56 14.13
C GLN A 263 -17.61 -16.98 12.71
N PHE A 264 -18.26 -15.86 12.40
CA PHE A 264 -18.16 -15.12 11.15
C PHE A 264 -17.30 -13.86 11.28
N ASP A 265 -16.59 -13.70 12.41
CA ASP A 265 -15.85 -12.49 12.78
C ASP A 265 -16.76 -11.24 12.93
N GLU A 266 -18.07 -11.42 13.18
CA GLU A 266 -18.99 -10.31 13.40
C GLU A 266 -19.10 -9.94 14.89
N PRO A 267 -19.15 -8.64 15.26
CA PRO A 267 -19.34 -8.22 16.64
C PRO A 267 -20.67 -8.71 17.22
N SER A 268 -20.60 -9.40 18.35
CA SER A 268 -21.76 -9.88 19.12
C SER A 268 -21.58 -9.60 20.62
N CYS A 269 -22.65 -9.75 21.39
CA CYS A 269 -22.64 -9.50 22.83
C CYS A 269 -22.99 -10.77 23.61
N VAL A 270 -22.11 -11.16 24.52
CA VAL A 270 -22.34 -12.25 25.46
C VAL A 270 -22.78 -11.67 26.79
N VAL A 271 -23.86 -12.23 27.33
CA VAL A 271 -24.46 -11.82 28.61
C VAL A 271 -24.43 -13.00 29.57
N LEU A 272 -23.83 -12.79 30.74
CA LEU A 272 -23.83 -13.75 31.85
C LEU A 272 -24.38 -13.11 33.11
N ARG A 273 -24.90 -13.93 34.03
CA ARG A 273 -25.18 -13.46 35.38
C ARG A 273 -23.88 -13.17 36.11
N GLU A 274 -23.75 -11.96 36.64
CA GLU A 274 -22.65 -11.58 37.51
C GLU A 274 -22.80 -12.30 38.86
N THR A 275 -21.80 -13.07 39.24
CA THR A 275 -21.71 -13.73 40.54
C THR A 275 -20.45 -13.26 41.25
N GLU A 276 -20.41 -13.30 42.58
CA GLU A 276 -19.23 -12.91 43.35
C GLU A 276 -17.97 -13.69 42.94
N PHE A 277 -18.15 -14.98 42.62
CA PHE A 277 -17.08 -15.83 42.09
C PHE A 277 -16.57 -15.33 40.74
N LEU A 278 -17.46 -15.05 39.79
CA LEU A 278 -17.08 -14.49 38.50
C LEU A 278 -16.38 -13.13 38.65
N SER A 279 -16.90 -12.22 39.49
CA SER A 279 -16.25 -10.93 39.76
C SER A 279 -14.83 -11.11 40.30
N THR A 280 -14.64 -12.07 41.20
CA THR A 280 -13.34 -12.35 41.83
C THR A 280 -12.36 -12.96 40.83
N LEU A 281 -12.82 -13.90 39.99
CA LEU A 281 -12.04 -14.44 38.88
C LEU A 281 -11.60 -13.33 37.91
N LEU A 282 -12.53 -12.47 37.47
CA LEU A 282 -12.24 -11.41 36.50
C LEU A 282 -11.30 -10.34 37.05
N ARG A 283 -11.33 -10.08 38.37
CA ARG A 283 -10.32 -9.26 39.05
C ARG A 283 -8.96 -9.93 39.02
N ALA A 284 -8.89 -11.22 39.34
CA ALA A 284 -7.66 -12.02 39.34
C ALA A 284 -7.04 -12.15 37.94
N THR A 285 -7.83 -12.08 36.87
CA THR A 285 -7.41 -12.11 35.46
C THR A 285 -7.32 -10.74 34.80
N THR A 286 -7.32 -9.63 35.55
CA THR A 286 -7.16 -8.29 34.96
C THR A 286 -5.85 -8.17 34.19
N ARG A 287 -4.78 -8.82 34.68
CA ARG A 287 -3.57 -9.10 33.90
C ARG A 287 -3.56 -10.58 33.49
N PRO A 288 -2.94 -10.95 32.35
CA PRO A 288 -2.87 -12.33 31.93
C PRO A 288 -2.18 -13.20 32.98
N VAL A 289 -2.78 -14.34 33.28
CA VAL A 289 -2.27 -15.32 34.26
C VAL A 289 -2.52 -16.74 33.79
N THR A 290 -1.60 -17.65 34.10
CA THR A 290 -1.76 -19.08 33.86
C THR A 290 -2.82 -19.70 34.79
N LEU A 291 -3.34 -20.87 34.42
CA LEU A 291 -4.24 -21.62 35.32
C LEU A 291 -3.57 -21.93 36.66
N THR A 292 -2.27 -22.27 36.66
CA THR A 292 -1.50 -22.53 37.88
C THR A 292 -1.46 -21.32 38.80
N GLU A 293 -1.26 -20.12 38.25
CA GLU A 293 -1.29 -18.88 39.03
C GLU A 293 -2.70 -18.57 39.53
N LEU A 294 -3.75 -18.88 38.76
CA LEU A 294 -5.14 -18.72 39.20
C LEU A 294 -5.48 -19.64 40.36
N PHE A 295 -5.06 -20.91 40.31
CA PHE A 295 -5.21 -21.83 41.42
C PHE A 295 -4.57 -21.28 42.69
N ALA A 296 -3.37 -20.71 42.59
CA ALA A 296 -2.69 -20.09 43.71
C ALA A 296 -3.40 -18.82 44.22
N ARG A 297 -3.90 -17.96 43.31
CA ARG A 297 -4.60 -16.71 43.68
C ARG A 297 -5.97 -16.92 44.32
N LEU A 298 -6.64 -18.01 43.95
CA LEU A 298 -7.98 -18.36 44.43
C LEU A 298 -7.97 -19.45 45.50
N ASP A 299 -6.78 -19.86 45.96
CA ASP A 299 -6.57 -20.90 46.98
C ASP A 299 -7.20 -22.27 46.63
N ILE A 300 -7.16 -22.63 45.34
CA ILE A 300 -7.70 -23.90 44.82
C ILE A 300 -6.61 -24.98 44.90
N THR A 301 -6.72 -25.83 45.91
CA THR A 301 -5.71 -26.85 46.24
C THR A 301 -6.12 -28.27 45.86
N ASP A 302 -7.42 -28.57 45.82
CA ASP A 302 -7.95 -29.91 45.50
C ASP A 302 -7.90 -30.20 43.98
N GLU A 303 -7.53 -31.43 43.62
CA GLU A 303 -7.33 -31.81 42.22
C GLU A 303 -8.65 -31.95 41.43
N ALA A 304 -9.74 -32.38 42.07
CA ALA A 304 -11.05 -32.45 41.42
C ALA A 304 -11.64 -31.03 41.22
N GLU A 305 -11.41 -30.15 42.19
CA GLU A 305 -11.74 -28.73 42.09
C GLU A 305 -10.94 -28.03 40.97
N ARG A 306 -9.63 -28.29 40.88
CA ARG A 306 -8.78 -27.77 39.79
C ARG A 306 -9.28 -28.17 38.41
N ARG A 307 -9.70 -29.41 38.23
CA ARG A 307 -10.26 -29.90 36.95
C ARG A 307 -11.56 -29.17 36.61
N SER A 308 -12.49 -29.09 37.57
CA SER A 308 -13.78 -28.42 37.39
C SER A 308 -13.62 -26.92 37.12
N PHE A 309 -12.68 -26.28 37.83
CA PHE A 309 -12.31 -24.89 37.60
C PHE A 309 -11.66 -24.69 36.22
N GLY A 310 -10.79 -25.60 35.81
CA GLY A 310 -10.21 -25.60 34.46
C GLY A 310 -11.29 -25.65 33.40
N GLU A 311 -12.27 -26.55 33.52
CA GLU A 311 -13.41 -26.64 32.60
C GLU A 311 -14.24 -25.35 32.58
N TYR A 312 -14.46 -24.74 33.75
CA TYR A 312 -15.14 -23.45 33.87
C TYR A 312 -14.39 -22.31 33.18
N VAL A 313 -13.07 -22.21 33.38
CA VAL A 313 -12.22 -21.23 32.65
C VAL A 313 -12.25 -21.50 31.14
N GLY A 314 -12.20 -22.77 30.73
CA GLY A 314 -12.33 -23.16 29.33
C GLY A 314 -13.67 -22.74 28.73
N GLN A 315 -14.76 -22.82 29.51
CA GLN A 315 -16.06 -22.32 29.09
C GLN A 315 -16.07 -20.79 28.92
N LEU A 316 -15.46 -20.06 29.85
CA LEU A 316 -15.36 -18.59 29.76
C LEU A 316 -14.46 -18.13 28.59
N LEU A 317 -13.45 -18.91 28.22
CA LEU A 317 -12.65 -18.69 27.01
C LEU A 317 -13.49 -18.89 25.74
N ARG A 318 -14.25 -19.99 25.66
CA ARG A 318 -15.14 -20.28 24.53
C ARG A 318 -16.24 -19.23 24.35
N THR A 319 -16.74 -18.67 25.45
CA THR A 319 -17.75 -17.58 25.41
C THR A 319 -17.12 -16.20 25.24
N GLY A 320 -15.78 -16.07 25.23
CA GLY A 320 -15.07 -14.81 25.04
C GLY A 320 -15.15 -13.83 26.23
N ILE A 321 -15.56 -14.29 27.41
CA ILE A 321 -15.49 -13.51 28.66
C ILE A 321 -14.04 -13.41 29.13
N LEU A 322 -13.30 -14.51 28.97
CA LEU A 322 -11.84 -14.53 29.04
C LEU A 322 -11.28 -14.66 27.64
N GLN A 323 -10.04 -14.24 27.44
CA GLN A 323 -9.29 -14.44 26.20
C GLN A 323 -7.93 -15.09 26.47
N GLY A 324 -7.51 -15.94 25.52
CA GLY A 324 -6.19 -16.55 25.53
C GLY A 324 -5.12 -15.52 25.21
N CYS A 325 -4.11 -15.42 26.07
CA CYS A 325 -2.97 -14.54 25.94
C CYS A 325 -1.73 -15.39 25.65
N ALA A 326 -1.31 -15.44 24.39
CA ALA A 326 -0.16 -16.22 23.94
C ALA A 326 0.95 -15.31 23.39
N SER A 327 2.19 -15.75 23.55
CA SER A 327 3.32 -15.19 22.82
C SER A 327 3.52 -16.00 21.54
N PRO A 328 3.49 -15.37 20.35
CA PRO A 328 3.66 -16.09 19.10
C PRO A 328 5.07 -16.70 19.02
N LEU A 329 5.16 -17.92 18.49
CA LEU A 329 6.47 -18.52 18.20
C LEU A 329 7.23 -17.70 17.16
N ARG A 330 8.55 -17.67 17.33
CA ARG A 330 9.45 -16.91 16.46
C ARG A 330 10.70 -17.70 16.17
N SER A 331 11.18 -17.61 14.94
CA SER A 331 12.49 -18.12 14.56
C SER A 331 13.21 -17.15 13.64
N ILE A 332 14.52 -17.00 13.84
CA ILE A 332 15.39 -16.26 12.93
C ILE A 332 16.47 -17.20 12.42
N ARG A 333 16.72 -17.14 11.11
CA ARG A 333 17.85 -17.82 10.46
C ARG A 333 18.63 -16.85 9.58
N ARG A 334 19.93 -17.09 9.43
CA ARG A 334 20.72 -16.41 8.40
C ARG A 334 20.57 -17.13 7.07
N ALA A 335 20.56 -16.37 5.99
CA ALA A 335 20.50 -16.81 4.62
C ALA A 335 21.52 -16.03 3.77
N ASP A 336 21.96 -16.64 2.68
CA ASP A 336 22.74 -15.99 1.63
C ASP A 336 21.87 -15.89 0.39
N MET A 337 21.57 -14.66 -0.02
CA MET A 337 20.69 -14.40 -1.16
C MET A 337 21.35 -14.71 -2.50
N GLY A 338 22.69 -14.78 -2.55
CA GLY A 338 23.45 -15.13 -3.75
C GLY A 338 23.53 -16.63 -4.01
N ARG A 339 23.09 -17.46 -3.06
CA ARG A 339 23.14 -18.92 -3.19
C ARG A 339 22.03 -19.41 -4.13
N LYS A 340 22.41 -20.25 -5.11
CA LYS A 340 21.46 -21.01 -5.94
C LYS A 340 20.65 -21.98 -5.09
N VAL A 341 19.38 -22.13 -5.44
CA VAL A 341 18.43 -22.89 -4.62
C VAL A 341 18.37 -24.35 -5.04
N THR A 342 18.32 -25.25 -4.06
CA THR A 342 17.95 -26.65 -4.27
C THR A 342 16.61 -26.96 -3.60
N PRO A 343 15.84 -27.95 -4.06
CA PRO A 343 14.58 -28.34 -3.41
C PRO A 343 14.71 -28.73 -1.93
N ALA A 344 15.92 -29.08 -1.47
CA ALA A 344 16.22 -29.37 -0.07
C ALA A 344 16.34 -28.09 0.80
N ASP A 345 16.46 -26.92 0.19
CA ASP A 345 16.58 -25.62 0.87
C ASP A 345 15.20 -24.99 1.17
N ASP A 346 14.09 -25.76 1.10
CA ASP A 346 12.71 -25.26 1.19
C ASP A 346 12.51 -24.28 2.36
N PRO A 347 12.39 -22.97 2.07
CA PRO A 347 12.19 -21.98 3.10
C PRO A 347 10.73 -21.92 3.57
N VAL A 348 9.81 -22.66 2.95
CA VAL A 348 8.35 -22.57 3.11
C VAL A 348 7.81 -23.78 3.86
N ALA A 349 8.14 -23.90 5.14
CA ALA A 349 7.68 -25.05 5.92
C ALA A 349 7.09 -24.67 7.29
N GLN A 350 6.32 -23.59 7.39
CA GLN A 350 5.32 -23.43 8.47
C GLN A 350 4.06 -22.70 7.94
N PRO A 351 2.91 -23.38 7.84
CA PRO A 351 1.75 -22.91 7.04
C PRO A 351 0.95 -21.74 7.63
N LYS A 352 1.32 -21.20 8.80
CA LYS A 352 0.49 -20.23 9.55
C LYS A 352 1.30 -19.11 10.22
N GLY A 353 2.14 -18.41 9.46
CA GLY A 353 2.91 -17.29 9.99
C GLY A 353 3.42 -16.35 8.92
N TRP A 354 4.16 -15.34 9.36
CA TRP A 354 4.66 -14.22 8.56
C TRP A 354 6.16 -14.27 8.43
N VAL A 355 6.68 -13.79 7.31
CA VAL A 355 8.12 -13.70 7.06
C VAL A 355 8.52 -12.23 6.89
N ASP A 356 9.58 -11.83 7.57
CA ASP A 356 10.31 -10.59 7.36
C ASP A 356 11.76 -10.91 6.99
N VAL A 357 12.26 -10.27 5.94
CA VAL A 357 13.63 -10.44 5.45
C VAL A 357 14.41 -9.16 5.70
N TYR A 358 15.54 -9.30 6.37
CA TYR A 358 16.47 -8.24 6.73
C TYR A 358 17.75 -8.43 5.93
N ARG A 359 18.27 -7.37 5.33
CA ARG A 359 19.44 -7.39 4.46
C ARG A 359 20.52 -6.51 5.07
N ASP A 360 21.77 -6.94 4.95
CA ASP A 360 22.89 -6.10 5.33
C ASP A 360 22.95 -4.90 4.37
N GLY A 361 22.98 -3.68 4.90
CA GLY A 361 23.21 -2.49 4.08
C GLY A 361 24.71 -2.26 3.90
N SER A 362 25.17 -2.10 2.66
CA SER A 362 26.50 -1.55 2.43
C SER A 362 26.49 -0.05 2.78
N PRO A 363 27.53 0.49 3.42
CA PRO A 363 27.59 1.90 3.75
C PRO A 363 27.78 2.74 2.48
N GLY A 364 26.70 3.32 1.97
CA GLY A 364 26.72 4.04 0.68
C GLY A 364 25.68 5.15 0.52
N VAL A 365 25.02 5.60 1.61
CA VAL A 365 24.26 6.85 1.53
C VAL A 365 25.20 7.99 1.89
N SER A 366 25.30 9.03 1.06
CA SER A 366 26.15 10.18 1.42
C SER A 366 25.49 11.02 2.51
N LYS A 367 26.25 11.54 3.47
CA LYS A 367 25.69 12.48 4.48
C LYS A 367 25.01 13.69 3.82
N GLN A 368 25.58 14.19 2.73
CA GLN A 368 25.01 15.27 1.93
C GLN A 368 23.65 14.90 1.32
N MET A 369 23.47 13.66 0.86
CA MET A 369 22.16 13.18 0.41
C MET A 369 21.15 13.23 1.55
N VAL A 370 21.50 12.78 2.75
CA VAL A 370 20.58 12.82 3.91
C VAL A 370 20.20 14.25 4.27
N VAL A 371 21.17 15.16 4.35
CA VAL A 371 20.93 16.59 4.61
C VAL A 371 20.02 17.18 3.53
N GLY A 372 20.32 16.94 2.26
CA GLY A 372 19.51 17.44 1.16
C GLY A 372 18.09 16.86 1.14
N LEU A 373 17.90 15.57 1.46
CA LEU A 373 16.56 14.99 1.62
C LEU A 373 15.82 15.66 2.77
N ARG A 374 16.55 16.03 3.83
CA ARG A 374 15.97 16.70 4.99
C ARG A 374 15.45 18.09 4.68
N GLU A 375 16.27 18.91 4.03
CA GLU A 375 15.90 20.27 3.64
C GLU A 375 14.65 20.29 2.72
N ARG A 376 14.64 19.44 1.69
CA ARG A 376 13.51 19.29 0.76
C ARG A 376 12.20 18.90 1.48
N THR A 377 12.28 17.90 2.34
CA THR A 377 11.09 17.34 3.00
C THR A 377 10.50 18.31 4.02
N GLN A 378 11.32 19.14 4.68
CA GLN A 378 10.84 20.13 5.64
C GLN A 378 9.87 21.15 5.01
N ALA A 379 10.11 21.56 3.76
CA ALA A 379 9.18 22.44 3.04
C ALA A 379 7.84 21.74 2.77
N ALA A 380 7.87 20.48 2.34
CA ALA A 380 6.66 19.68 2.12
C ALA A 380 5.85 19.42 3.39
N LEU A 381 6.51 19.19 4.52
CA LEU A 381 5.83 19.00 5.81
C LEU A 381 5.07 20.26 6.24
N ARG A 382 5.65 21.45 6.05
CA ARG A 382 4.98 22.73 6.31
C ARG A 382 3.77 22.93 5.40
N PHE A 383 3.92 22.64 4.12
CA PHE A 383 2.83 22.67 3.14
C PHE A 383 1.67 21.77 3.58
N LEU A 384 1.94 20.49 3.83
CA LEU A 384 0.90 19.52 4.18
C LEU A 384 0.24 19.81 5.53
N ALA A 385 0.97 20.39 6.48
CA ALA A 385 0.40 20.84 7.74
C ALA A 385 -0.66 21.93 7.53
N ALA A 386 -0.46 22.84 6.58
CA ALA A 386 -1.39 23.95 6.33
C ALA A 386 -2.65 23.57 5.54
N VAL A 387 -2.53 22.61 4.62
CA VAL A 387 -3.64 22.23 3.72
C VAL A 387 -4.44 21.02 4.20
N SER A 388 -3.97 20.30 5.23
CA SER A 388 -4.68 19.14 5.78
C SER A 388 -5.60 19.55 6.92
N THR A 389 -6.85 19.10 6.90
CA THR A 389 -7.75 19.25 8.05
C THR A 389 -7.29 18.33 9.20
N PRO A 390 -7.14 18.84 10.44
CA PRO A 390 -6.93 17.99 11.60
C PRO A 390 -8.10 17.03 11.78
N TRP A 391 -7.82 15.74 11.97
CA TRP A 391 -8.87 14.76 12.29
C TRP A 391 -9.45 15.07 13.67
N ARG A 392 -10.66 15.64 13.71
CA ARG A 392 -11.43 15.90 14.94
C ARG A 392 -12.91 15.50 14.87
N ASP A 393 -13.35 14.85 13.79
CA ASP A 393 -14.74 14.39 13.67
C ASP A 393 -14.85 12.88 13.85
N GLY A 394 -15.83 12.46 14.66
CA GLY A 394 -16.22 11.05 14.76
C GLY A 394 -17.10 10.72 15.96
N PHE A 395 -16.94 11.43 17.08
CA PHE A 395 -17.72 11.14 18.28
C PHE A 395 -18.32 12.40 18.89
N ARG A 396 -19.63 12.61 18.65
CA ARG A 396 -20.40 13.75 19.17
C ARG A 396 -21.25 13.30 20.34
N GLY A 397 -20.57 12.98 21.44
CA GLY A 397 -21.22 12.71 22.70
C GLY A 397 -21.75 13.98 23.36
N THR A 398 -22.99 13.98 23.87
CA THR A 398 -23.56 15.14 24.58
C THR A 398 -23.15 15.23 26.04
N ALA A 399 -22.85 14.12 26.72
CA ALA A 399 -22.49 14.13 28.14
C ALA A 399 -21.09 14.73 28.41
N GLU A 400 -20.90 15.29 29.60
CA GLU A 400 -19.65 15.94 30.03
C GLU A 400 -18.55 14.93 30.43
N ARG A 401 -18.94 13.75 30.92
CA ARG A 401 -18.04 12.66 31.32
C ARG A 401 -18.54 11.34 30.76
N TRP A 402 -17.62 10.60 30.18
CA TRP A 402 -17.84 9.30 29.56
C TRP A 402 -16.81 8.34 30.10
N THR A 403 -17.15 7.07 30.19
CA THR A 403 -16.21 5.97 30.30
C THR A 403 -16.02 5.33 28.94
N VAL A 404 -14.96 4.55 28.75
CA VAL A 404 -14.84 3.71 27.54
C VAL A 404 -16.04 2.75 27.44
N VAL A 405 -16.61 2.32 28.57
CA VAL A 405 -17.83 1.50 28.62
C VAL A 405 -19.02 2.21 27.96
N ASP A 406 -19.15 3.52 28.13
CA ASP A 406 -20.23 4.29 27.49
C ASP A 406 -20.09 4.32 25.96
N VAL A 407 -18.85 4.34 25.45
CA VAL A 407 -18.56 4.18 24.01
C VAL A 407 -19.05 2.81 23.53
N LEU A 408 -18.73 1.74 24.27
CA LEU A 408 -19.17 0.37 23.94
C LEU A 408 -20.71 0.24 23.96
N LYS A 409 -21.38 0.83 24.96
CA LYS A 409 -22.84 0.86 25.05
C LYS A 409 -23.47 1.61 23.88
N ALA A 410 -22.89 2.76 23.51
CA ALA A 410 -23.35 3.53 22.35
C ALA A 410 -23.21 2.77 21.04
N MET A 411 -22.14 1.98 20.87
CA MET A 411 -21.97 1.10 19.70
C MET A 411 -23.08 0.05 19.63
N LEU A 412 -23.33 -0.67 20.73
CA LEU A 412 -24.39 -1.67 20.79
C LEU A 412 -25.76 -1.09 20.41
N ALA A 413 -26.08 0.09 20.92
CA ALA A 413 -27.33 0.77 20.61
C ALA A 413 -27.47 1.18 19.13
N ARG A 414 -26.35 1.45 18.43
CA ARG A 414 -26.34 1.75 16.99
C ARG A 414 -26.51 0.50 16.14
N SER A 415 -25.85 -0.60 16.48
CA SER A 415 -25.97 -1.88 15.79
C SER A 415 -27.39 -2.49 15.84
N VAL A 416 -28.20 -2.13 16.83
CA VAL A 416 -29.62 -2.56 16.92
C VAL A 416 -30.55 -1.71 16.03
N ASN A 417 -30.16 -0.48 15.68
CA ASN A 417 -31.04 0.50 15.02
C ASN A 417 -30.70 0.83 13.56
N GLN A 418 -29.55 0.41 13.02
CA GLN A 418 -29.20 0.65 11.61
C GLN A 418 -28.44 -0.53 10.98
N GLN A 419 -28.97 -1.01 9.84
CA GLN A 419 -28.22 -1.69 8.77
C GLN A 419 -27.39 -0.66 7.97
N ASP A 420 -26.63 0.20 8.64
CA ASP A 420 -25.65 1.01 7.91
C ASP A 420 -24.33 0.24 7.95
N PRO A 421 -23.89 -0.36 6.82
CA PRO A 421 -22.57 -0.93 6.76
C PRO A 421 -21.59 0.19 7.14
N ALA A 422 -20.68 -0.10 8.07
CA ALA A 422 -19.52 0.73 8.28
C ALA A 422 -18.91 0.95 6.88
N THR A 423 -19.04 2.17 6.35
CA THR A 423 -18.44 2.51 5.08
C THR A 423 -16.94 2.44 5.29
N GLU A 424 -16.37 1.31 4.89
CA GLU A 424 -14.93 1.06 4.79
C GLU A 424 -14.23 2.00 3.77
N ASP A 425 -14.97 2.95 3.18
CA ASP A 425 -14.44 4.04 2.36
C ASP A 425 -14.90 5.39 2.92
N ASP A 426 -14.29 5.82 4.03
CA ASP A 426 -14.18 7.25 4.35
C ASP A 426 -12.87 7.84 3.76
N LEU A 427 -12.44 7.27 2.63
CA LEU A 427 -11.43 7.80 1.71
C LEU A 427 -12.02 8.86 0.76
N SER A 428 -13.26 9.30 0.98
CA SER A 428 -13.75 10.55 0.42
C SER A 428 -13.46 11.65 1.42
N PRO A 429 -12.33 12.36 1.33
CA PRO A 429 -12.14 13.51 2.17
C PRO A 429 -13.20 14.55 1.86
N SER A 430 -13.68 15.14 2.94
CA SER A 430 -14.51 16.33 2.88
C SER A 430 -13.78 17.43 2.08
N PRO A 431 -14.52 18.30 1.39
CA PRO A 431 -13.94 19.43 0.66
C PRO A 431 -12.98 20.26 1.54
N PRO A 432 -12.04 21.00 0.92
CA PRO A 432 -11.02 21.76 1.65
C PRO A 432 -11.65 22.64 2.72
N ALA A 433 -11.40 22.34 3.99
CA ALA A 433 -11.98 23.06 5.12
C ALA A 433 -11.17 24.29 5.52
N THR A 434 -9.95 24.46 4.99
CA THR A 434 -9.06 25.57 5.33
C THR A 434 -8.96 26.60 4.18
N PRO A 435 -8.86 27.91 4.49
CA PRO A 435 -8.61 28.94 3.48
C PRO A 435 -7.38 28.64 2.60
N GLN A 436 -6.34 28.06 3.19
CA GLN A 436 -5.10 27.68 2.51
C GLN A 436 -5.33 26.57 1.47
N ALA A 437 -6.15 25.58 1.80
CA ALA A 437 -6.50 24.52 0.84
C ALA A 437 -7.37 25.05 -0.31
N ALA A 438 -8.22 26.06 -0.07
CA ALA A 438 -8.95 26.76 -1.12
C ALA A 438 -8.02 27.60 -2.02
N GLU A 439 -7.03 28.28 -1.45
CA GLU A 439 -6.02 29.02 -2.22
C GLU A 439 -5.16 28.09 -3.09
N LEU A 440 -4.77 26.93 -2.55
CA LEU A 440 -4.10 25.88 -3.32
C LEU A 440 -5.00 25.36 -4.46
N ALA A 441 -6.28 25.10 -4.20
CA ALA A 441 -7.22 24.67 -5.25
C ALA A 441 -7.33 25.72 -6.37
N ASN A 442 -7.36 27.02 -6.03
CA ASN A 442 -7.34 28.11 -7.02
C ASN A 442 -6.04 28.16 -7.80
N PHE A 443 -4.89 27.99 -7.14
CA PHE A 443 -3.59 27.91 -7.80
C PHE A 443 -3.54 26.74 -8.79
N LEU A 444 -3.99 25.55 -8.38
CA LEU A 444 -4.07 24.37 -9.23
C LEU A 444 -5.02 24.58 -10.41
N ALA A 445 -6.22 25.13 -10.17
CA ALA A 445 -7.19 25.42 -11.23
C ALA A 445 -6.66 26.42 -12.29
N SER A 446 -5.74 27.31 -11.90
CA SER A 446 -5.11 28.29 -12.79
C SER A 446 -4.02 27.69 -13.69
N GLN A 447 -3.56 26.47 -13.41
CA GLN A 447 -2.53 25.81 -14.20
C GLN A 447 -3.04 25.38 -15.58
N PRO A 448 -2.19 25.42 -16.62
CA PRO A 448 -2.58 25.00 -17.96
C PRO A 448 -3.00 23.52 -17.96
N PRO A 449 -4.07 23.16 -18.70
CA PRO A 449 -4.61 21.79 -18.69
C PRO A 449 -3.65 20.75 -19.25
N ASN A 450 -2.69 21.17 -20.09
CA ASN A 450 -1.70 20.31 -20.74
C ASN A 450 -0.29 20.53 -20.17
N ALA A 451 -0.15 20.99 -18.92
CA ALA A 451 1.16 21.04 -18.28
C ALA A 451 1.72 19.62 -18.12
N ASP A 452 3.01 19.42 -18.34
CA ASP A 452 3.66 18.14 -17.99
C ASP A 452 4.00 18.08 -16.50
N VAL A 453 4.35 19.24 -15.93
CA VAL A 453 4.74 19.41 -14.52
C VAL A 453 4.10 20.68 -13.97
N ILE A 454 3.55 20.60 -12.76
CA ILE A 454 3.10 21.73 -11.95
C ILE A 454 4.12 21.96 -10.85
N ASN A 455 4.74 23.14 -10.83
CA ASN A 455 5.66 23.54 -9.76
C ASN A 455 4.94 24.39 -8.73
N ILE A 456 4.85 23.90 -7.49
CA ILE A 456 4.39 24.67 -6.34
C ILE A 456 5.59 25.46 -5.79
N PRO A 457 5.55 26.80 -5.79
CA PRO A 457 6.63 27.60 -5.23
C PRO A 457 6.56 27.63 -3.70
N SER A 458 7.70 27.59 -3.03
CA SER A 458 7.79 27.70 -1.56
C SER A 458 7.30 29.04 -1.02
N GLU A 459 7.26 30.11 -1.83
CA GLU A 459 6.62 31.37 -1.45
C GLU A 459 5.12 31.19 -1.17
N LEU A 460 4.44 30.32 -1.92
CA LEU A 460 3.02 29.98 -1.67
C LEU A 460 2.88 29.27 -0.31
N ILE A 461 3.86 28.42 0.06
CA ILE A 461 3.90 27.78 1.38
C ILE A 461 4.19 28.80 2.48
N GLY A 462 5.11 29.74 2.26
CA GLY A 462 5.47 30.78 3.21
C GLY A 462 4.26 31.60 3.64
N ALA A 463 3.36 31.90 2.71
CA ALA A 463 2.08 32.55 3.00
C ALA A 463 1.15 31.70 3.88
N PHE A 464 1.21 30.37 3.77
CA PHE A 464 0.43 29.44 4.61
C PHE A 464 1.04 29.19 6.00
N ALA A 465 2.36 29.31 6.12
CA ALA A 465 3.11 28.90 7.30
C ALA A 465 3.11 29.94 8.45
N SER A 466 2.68 31.18 8.22
CA SER A 466 2.70 32.23 9.26
C SER A 466 1.81 31.93 10.46
N ASP A 467 0.76 31.10 10.29
CA ASP A 467 -0.25 30.83 11.33
C ASP A 467 -0.14 29.42 11.94
N THR A 468 0.71 28.55 11.40
CA THR A 468 0.82 27.15 11.85
C THR A 468 2.14 26.95 12.61
N GLY A 469 2.11 27.22 13.92
CA GLY A 469 3.27 27.17 14.81
C GLY A 469 4.19 25.96 14.57
N ASN A 470 5.49 26.24 14.43
CA ASN A 470 6.57 25.26 14.28
C ASN A 470 6.47 24.15 15.35
N GLY A 471 6.45 22.89 14.91
CA GLY A 471 6.48 21.70 15.75
C GLY A 471 5.11 21.06 15.97
N THR A 472 4.75 20.06 15.16
CA THR A 472 3.47 19.33 15.32
C THR A 472 3.62 17.95 15.95
N TRP A 473 4.67 17.20 15.60
CA TRP A 473 5.11 15.91 16.18
C TRP A 473 6.27 15.37 15.32
N PRO A 474 7.17 14.50 15.83
CA PRO A 474 8.12 13.79 14.97
C PRO A 474 7.42 12.87 13.97
N VAL A 475 7.89 12.86 12.71
CA VAL A 475 7.33 12.04 11.62
C VAL A 475 8.41 11.27 10.87
N ASP A 476 8.04 10.11 10.36
CA ASP A 476 8.82 9.31 9.43
C ASP A 476 8.30 9.55 8.01
N CYS A 477 9.16 10.05 7.12
CA CYS A 477 8.83 10.32 5.72
C CYS A 477 9.43 9.23 4.83
N LEU A 478 8.61 8.69 3.93
CA LEU A 478 9.05 7.71 2.93
C LEU A 478 9.36 8.43 1.63
N LEU A 479 10.61 8.29 1.20
CA LEU A 479 11.13 8.93 0.01
C LEU A 479 11.62 7.86 -0.95
N ARG A 480 11.20 7.94 -2.21
CA ARG A 480 11.86 7.20 -3.29
C ARG A 480 12.87 8.13 -3.94
N VAL A 481 14.13 7.75 -3.88
CA VAL A 481 15.24 8.57 -4.39
C VAL A 481 15.68 7.99 -5.73
N PRO A 482 15.58 8.74 -6.83
CA PRO A 482 16.07 8.29 -8.12
C PRO A 482 17.59 8.41 -8.22
N ASP A 483 18.17 7.73 -9.20
CA ASP A 483 19.52 8.04 -9.69
C ASP A 483 19.44 9.35 -10.50
N THR A 484 19.93 10.44 -9.92
CA THR A 484 19.87 11.79 -10.50
C THR A 484 20.77 11.96 -11.72
N SER A 485 21.66 11.01 -12.03
CA SER A 485 22.46 11.03 -13.25
C SER A 485 21.64 10.67 -14.50
N VAL A 486 20.53 9.96 -14.32
CA VAL A 486 19.63 9.52 -15.40
C VAL A 486 18.23 10.10 -15.28
N ALA A 487 17.74 10.32 -14.06
CA ALA A 487 16.39 10.80 -13.83
C ALA A 487 16.27 12.31 -14.07
N GLY A 488 15.19 12.72 -14.74
CA GLY A 488 14.83 14.13 -14.94
C GLY A 488 14.08 14.76 -13.77
N HIS A 489 14.16 14.19 -12.56
CA HIS A 489 13.42 14.64 -11.38
C HIS A 489 14.15 14.31 -10.08
N GLY A 490 13.83 15.02 -9.00
CA GLY A 490 14.34 14.72 -7.67
C GLY A 490 13.51 13.67 -6.91
N PRO A 491 13.73 13.52 -5.60
CA PRO A 491 13.07 12.52 -4.77
C PRO A 491 11.54 12.64 -4.78
N ALA A 492 10.84 11.52 -4.64
CA ALA A 492 9.39 11.49 -4.51
C ALA A 492 8.96 11.19 -3.08
N LEU A 493 8.13 12.06 -2.50
CA LEU A 493 7.50 11.86 -1.20
C LEU A 493 6.29 10.93 -1.35
N VAL A 494 6.41 9.74 -0.79
CA VAL A 494 5.39 8.68 -0.91
C VAL A 494 4.36 8.80 0.21
N GLU A 495 4.84 8.77 1.44
CA GLU A 495 4.00 8.70 2.64
C GLU A 495 4.65 9.44 3.80
N ILE A 496 3.82 9.90 4.74
CA ILE A 496 4.26 10.45 6.03
C ILE A 496 3.54 9.73 7.14
N TRP A 497 4.28 9.25 8.13
CA TRP A 497 3.77 8.54 9.29
C TRP A 497 4.24 9.19 10.58
N PRO A 498 3.53 9.04 11.72
CA PRO A 498 4.12 9.34 13.02
C PRO A 498 5.41 8.55 13.24
N ALA A 499 6.39 9.19 13.87
CA ALA A 499 7.61 8.51 14.27
C ALA A 499 7.31 7.28 15.13
N GLY A 500 8.13 6.24 14.98
CA GLY A 500 8.00 5.00 15.72
C GLY A 500 6.88 4.08 15.21
N THR A 501 6.27 4.38 14.05
CA THR A 501 5.17 3.55 13.51
C THR A 501 5.64 2.58 12.43
N ILE A 502 6.48 3.05 11.51
CA ILE A 502 6.91 2.29 10.34
C ILE A 502 8.01 1.28 10.65
N ASP A 503 8.91 1.68 11.53
CA ASP A 503 10.10 0.96 11.95
C ASP A 503 9.81 -0.05 13.06
N SER A 504 8.70 0.14 13.80
CA SER A 504 8.38 -0.63 15.01
C SER A 504 8.35 -2.14 14.78
N ARG A 505 7.68 -2.60 13.72
CA ARG A 505 7.62 -4.03 13.38
C ARG A 505 9.01 -4.65 13.16
N PHE A 506 9.97 -3.86 12.70
CA PHE A 506 11.28 -4.35 12.31
C PHE A 506 12.32 -4.33 13.44
N ALA A 507 12.04 -3.61 14.54
CA ALA A 507 12.99 -3.37 15.62
C ALA A 507 13.54 -4.65 16.24
N ASP A 508 12.68 -5.61 16.55
CA ASP A 508 13.10 -6.86 17.19
C ASP A 508 13.93 -7.75 16.27
N GLY A 509 13.59 -7.81 14.98
CA GLY A 509 14.35 -8.59 14.01
C GLY A 509 15.72 -7.99 13.75
N SER A 510 15.79 -6.66 13.64
CA SER A 510 17.05 -5.95 13.55
C SER A 510 17.94 -6.22 14.77
N ARG A 511 17.38 -6.13 15.99
CA ARG A 511 18.13 -6.31 17.25
C ARG A 511 18.72 -7.71 17.38
N GLU A 512 17.93 -8.74 17.07
CA GLU A 512 18.39 -10.13 17.10
C GLU A 512 19.47 -10.44 16.04
N LEU A 513 19.47 -9.68 14.94
CA LEU A 513 20.51 -9.76 13.91
C LEU A 513 21.76 -8.91 14.23
N GLY A 514 21.79 -8.24 15.39
CA GLY A 514 22.93 -7.49 15.90
C GLY A 514 22.94 -5.99 15.57
N GLY A 515 21.82 -5.43 15.10
CA GLY A 515 21.69 -3.99 14.85
C GLY A 515 20.45 -3.39 15.54
N ALA A 516 20.63 -2.42 16.44
CA ALA A 516 19.50 -1.63 16.92
C ALA A 516 18.98 -0.74 15.79
N LEU A 517 17.65 -0.60 15.66
CA LEU A 517 17.12 0.37 14.72
C LEU A 517 17.44 1.79 15.22
N PRO A 518 17.97 2.64 14.34
CA PRO A 518 18.18 4.06 14.66
C PRO A 518 16.86 4.76 15.00
N GLY A 519 16.94 5.77 15.86
CA GLY A 519 15.77 6.55 16.26
C GLY A 519 14.85 5.89 17.30
N GLU A 520 14.89 4.56 17.52
CA GLU A 520 14.03 3.91 18.52
C GLU A 520 14.27 4.49 19.92
N ALA A 521 15.54 4.56 20.34
CA ALA A 521 15.92 5.09 21.64
C ALA A 521 15.67 6.60 21.73
N ALA A 522 16.01 7.36 20.68
CA ALA A 522 15.82 8.81 20.64
C ALA A 522 14.34 9.19 20.74
N TYR A 523 13.47 8.46 20.03
CA TYR A 523 12.02 8.67 20.10
C TYR A 523 11.44 8.26 21.46
N ARG A 524 11.92 7.16 22.04
CA ARG A 524 11.54 6.77 23.41
C ARG A 524 11.91 7.84 24.44
N ASP A 525 13.12 8.40 24.33
CA ASP A 525 13.59 9.47 25.21
C ASP A 525 12.83 10.78 24.98
N PHE A 526 12.43 11.06 23.73
CA PHE A 526 11.53 12.17 23.40
C PHE A 526 10.19 12.07 24.14
N LEU A 527 9.53 10.91 24.10
CA LEU A 527 8.26 10.71 24.81
C LEU A 527 8.43 10.88 26.32
N ARG A 528 9.44 10.23 26.92
CA ARG A 528 9.74 10.36 28.36
C ARG A 528 9.99 11.80 28.76
N ARG A 529 10.71 12.57 27.93
CA ARG A 529 11.00 13.97 28.20
C ARG A 529 9.72 14.81 28.28
N ILE A 530 8.71 14.51 27.46
CA ILE A 530 7.40 15.19 27.56
C ILE A 530 6.70 14.76 28.85
N GLU A 531 6.70 13.48 29.22
CA GLU A 531 6.12 13.02 30.50
C GLU A 531 6.73 13.78 31.69
N ASP A 532 8.06 13.88 31.74
CA ASP A 532 8.82 14.56 32.79
C ASP A 532 8.49 16.07 32.89
N LEU A 533 8.15 16.71 31.76
CA LEU A 533 7.88 18.14 31.69
C LEU A 533 6.40 18.50 31.91
N THR A 534 5.47 17.54 31.77
CA THR A 534 4.02 17.82 31.73
C THR A 534 3.18 16.99 32.70
N ASP A 535 3.76 15.99 33.36
CA ASP A 535 3.08 15.00 34.22
C ASP A 535 2.02 14.12 33.51
N VAL A 536 1.92 14.25 32.19
CA VAL A 536 1.11 13.36 31.35
C VAL A 536 1.78 11.99 31.25
N GLN A 537 0.98 10.92 31.22
CA GLN A 537 1.45 9.57 30.94
C GLN A 537 1.12 9.17 29.51
N PHE A 538 2.11 8.77 28.73
CA PHE A 538 1.84 8.11 27.45
C PHE A 538 1.37 6.68 27.68
N VAL A 539 0.30 6.31 26.96
CA VAL A 539 -0.31 4.97 27.04
C VAL A 539 -0.41 4.38 25.66
N GLU A 540 0.26 3.24 25.43
CA GLU A 540 0.19 2.51 24.18
C GLU A 540 -1.17 1.80 24.05
N ILE A 541 -1.89 2.04 22.96
CA ILE A 541 -3.11 1.30 22.63
C ILE A 541 -2.71 -0.02 21.97
N THR A 542 -3.20 -1.14 22.51
CA THR A 542 -3.01 -2.48 21.96
C THR A 542 -4.33 -3.05 21.47
N VAL A 543 -4.34 -3.60 20.25
CA VAL A 543 -5.55 -4.08 19.56
C VAL A 543 -5.27 -5.46 18.93
N PRO A 544 -6.11 -6.47 19.20
CA PRO A 544 -5.93 -7.81 18.63
C PRO A 544 -5.99 -7.78 17.10
N PRO A 545 -5.26 -8.67 16.41
CA PRO A 545 -5.40 -8.82 14.96
C PRO A 545 -6.68 -9.60 14.63
N LEU A 546 -7.65 -8.88 14.07
CA LEU A 546 -8.95 -9.45 13.69
C LEU A 546 -9.04 -9.87 12.22
N SER A 547 -7.99 -9.64 11.43
CA SER A 547 -7.88 -10.07 10.04
C SER A 547 -6.46 -10.52 9.73
N ASP A 548 -6.30 -11.33 8.68
CA ASP A 548 -4.98 -11.79 8.23
C ASP A 548 -4.09 -10.62 7.81
N ALA A 549 -4.69 -9.56 7.23
CA ALA A 549 -3.98 -8.34 6.89
C ALA A 549 -3.44 -7.60 8.13
N ALA A 550 -4.18 -7.65 9.24
CA ALA A 550 -3.81 -6.99 10.50
C ALA A 550 -2.80 -7.82 11.34
N ASP A 551 -2.72 -9.12 11.13
CA ASP A 551 -1.89 -10.02 11.96
C ASP A 551 -0.36 -9.84 11.74
N ASN A 552 0.01 -9.29 10.60
CA ASN A 552 1.39 -9.19 10.15
C ASN A 552 2.23 -8.10 10.87
N ALA A 553 1.60 -7.15 11.58
CA ALA A 553 2.30 -5.98 12.16
C ALA A 553 1.88 -5.72 13.62
N VAL A 554 1.79 -6.78 14.42
CA VAL A 554 1.34 -6.73 15.82
C VAL A 554 2.46 -6.30 16.76
N ARG A 555 3.69 -6.79 16.55
CA ARG A 555 4.82 -6.57 17.46
C ARG A 555 5.47 -5.21 17.25
N ARG A 556 5.93 -4.60 18.34
CA ARG A 556 6.56 -3.27 18.36
C ARG A 556 7.39 -3.05 19.63
N PRO A 557 8.34 -2.10 19.63
CA PRO A 557 9.01 -1.67 20.84
C PRO A 557 8.03 -1.11 21.86
N ALA A 558 8.37 -1.27 23.14
CA ALA A 558 7.72 -0.52 24.20
C ALA A 558 8.28 0.90 24.26
N TYR A 559 7.64 1.81 23.54
CA TYR A 559 7.97 3.24 23.57
C TYR A 559 7.47 3.92 24.86
N THR A 560 6.37 3.43 25.44
CA THR A 560 5.69 4.02 26.59
C THR A 560 5.92 3.21 27.86
N SER A 561 5.63 3.82 29.02
CA SER A 561 5.69 3.16 30.33
C SER A 561 4.44 2.33 30.66
N ALA A 562 3.31 2.64 30.00
CA ALA A 562 2.02 1.99 30.18
C ALA A 562 1.34 1.59 28.87
N TRP A 563 0.41 0.65 28.93
CA TRP A 563 -0.45 0.25 27.80
C TRP A 563 -1.90 0.00 28.23
N THR A 564 -2.82 0.08 27.26
CA THR A 564 -4.24 -0.21 27.42
C THR A 564 -4.77 -1.00 26.21
N GLY A 565 -6.04 -1.40 26.26
CA GLY A 565 -6.67 -2.23 25.25
C GLY A 565 -6.51 -3.70 25.57
N ASP A 566 -5.83 -4.44 24.72
CA ASP A 566 -5.59 -5.87 24.90
C ASP A 566 -4.58 -6.19 26.03
N PRO A 567 -4.96 -6.92 27.10
CA PRO A 567 -4.04 -7.24 28.19
C PRO A 567 -2.86 -8.15 27.81
N ALA A 568 -2.87 -8.80 26.63
CA ALA A 568 -1.86 -9.78 26.21
C ALA A 568 -0.50 -9.15 25.83
N ALA A 569 0.22 -8.52 26.77
CA ALA A 569 1.49 -7.82 26.51
C ALA A 569 2.51 -8.63 25.69
N ALA A 570 2.66 -9.92 25.98
CA ALA A 570 3.60 -10.81 25.30
C ALA A 570 3.29 -11.04 23.81
N THR A 571 2.09 -10.67 23.35
CA THR A 571 1.70 -10.64 21.94
C THR A 571 2.33 -9.44 21.22
N TYR A 572 2.48 -8.30 21.90
CA TYR A 572 2.83 -7.01 21.29
C TYR A 572 4.27 -6.59 21.54
N PHE A 573 4.80 -6.91 22.72
CA PHE A 573 6.10 -6.41 23.18
C PHE A 573 7.13 -7.54 23.33
N PRO A 574 8.43 -7.22 23.31
CA PRO A 574 9.49 -8.12 23.76
C PRO A 574 9.32 -8.46 25.25
N SER A 575 9.65 -9.69 25.66
CA SER A 575 9.47 -10.14 27.05
C SER A 575 10.31 -9.36 28.06
N ASP A 576 11.48 -8.88 27.66
CA ASP A 576 12.43 -8.12 28.47
C ASP A 576 12.15 -6.61 28.48
N ALA A 577 11.25 -6.14 27.61
CA ALA A 577 10.98 -4.73 27.41
C ALA A 577 9.48 -4.37 27.52
N ALA A 578 8.61 -5.26 28.00
CA ALA A 578 7.19 -4.95 28.14
C ALA A 578 6.99 -3.70 29.04
N PRO A 579 6.00 -2.84 28.74
CA PRO A 579 5.72 -1.71 29.61
C PRO A 579 5.35 -2.20 31.02
N LEU A 580 5.47 -1.32 32.02
CA LEU A 580 5.36 -1.69 33.43
C LEU A 580 3.90 -1.76 33.90
N GLU A 581 3.06 -0.90 33.34
CA GLU A 581 1.69 -0.68 33.81
C GLU A 581 0.63 -0.98 32.74
N TYR A 582 -0.23 -1.96 33.03
CA TYR A 582 -1.47 -2.16 32.28
C TYR A 582 -2.60 -1.32 32.89
N ILE A 583 -3.23 -0.48 32.07
CA ILE A 583 -4.39 0.34 32.43
C ILE A 583 -5.64 -0.29 31.78
N PRO A 584 -6.58 -0.87 32.55
CA PRO A 584 -7.79 -1.47 31.98
C PRO A 584 -8.70 -0.42 31.34
N LEU A 585 -9.26 -0.72 30.16
CA LEU A 585 -10.14 0.21 29.43
C LEU A 585 -11.32 0.73 30.29
N ARG A 586 -11.91 -0.14 31.10
CA ARG A 586 -13.05 0.19 31.98
C ARG A 586 -12.74 1.25 33.04
N ASP A 587 -11.46 1.45 33.37
CA ASP A 587 -11.02 2.39 34.39
C ASP A 587 -10.60 3.75 33.77
N ILE A 588 -10.65 3.86 32.43
CA ILE A 588 -10.32 5.08 31.69
C ILE A 588 -11.56 5.96 31.52
N GLU A 589 -11.39 7.22 31.89
CA GLU A 589 -12.42 8.25 31.78
C GLU A 589 -12.09 9.23 30.65
N LEU A 590 -13.12 9.56 29.86
CA LEU A 590 -13.10 10.56 28.81
C LEU A 590 -13.89 11.78 29.27
N LEU A 591 -13.20 12.89 29.50
CA LEU A 591 -13.79 14.15 29.94
C LEU A 591 -13.95 15.08 28.74
N ARG A 592 -15.18 15.53 28.47
CA ARG A 592 -15.45 16.52 27.44
C ARG A 592 -15.12 17.92 27.97
N ARG A 593 -14.36 18.69 27.20
CA ARG A 593 -13.98 20.08 27.48
C ARG A 593 -14.28 20.96 26.26
N PRO A 594 -14.34 22.29 26.42
CA PRO A 594 -14.59 23.20 25.29
C PRO A 594 -13.56 23.07 24.15
N ASP A 595 -12.34 22.66 24.47
CA ASP A 595 -11.20 22.52 23.57
C ASP A 595 -11.01 21.09 23.00
N GLY A 596 -11.78 20.10 23.48
CA GLY A 596 -11.72 18.71 23.02
C GLY A 596 -12.10 17.68 24.08
N TYR A 597 -11.53 16.48 23.99
CA TYR A 597 -11.66 15.43 25.01
C TYR A 597 -10.33 15.26 25.75
N ARG A 598 -10.40 14.84 27.02
CA ARG A 598 -9.24 14.45 27.84
C ARG A 598 -9.41 13.04 28.35
N CYS A 599 -8.32 12.30 28.44
CA CYS A 599 -8.29 10.92 28.91
C CYS A 599 -7.64 10.88 30.30
N CYS A 600 -8.29 10.25 31.27
CA CYS A 600 -7.81 10.22 32.66
C CYS A 600 -7.89 8.82 33.27
N PHE A 601 -6.96 8.50 34.17
CA PHE A 601 -6.97 7.30 34.99
C PHE A 601 -6.47 7.65 36.39
N ASN A 602 -7.26 7.38 37.43
CA ASN A 602 -6.96 7.74 38.83
C ASN A 602 -6.52 9.20 39.02
N GLY A 603 -7.15 10.13 38.29
CA GLY A 603 -6.82 11.56 38.32
C GLY A 603 -5.59 11.96 37.49
N ARG A 604 -4.81 11.01 36.97
CA ARG A 604 -3.67 11.26 36.09
C ARG A 604 -4.13 11.44 34.64
N GLN A 605 -3.58 12.43 33.95
CA GLN A 605 -3.83 12.65 32.52
C GLN A 605 -3.09 11.61 31.68
N LEU A 606 -3.80 11.01 30.74
CA LEU A 606 -3.27 10.04 29.80
C LEU A 606 -3.16 10.64 28.40
N TRP A 607 -2.13 10.23 27.67
CA TRP A 607 -1.96 10.49 26.25
C TRP A 607 -1.92 9.18 25.47
N PRO A 608 -3.06 8.76 24.91
CA PRO A 608 -3.14 7.53 24.13
C PRO A 608 -2.33 7.64 22.82
N CYS A 609 -1.48 6.65 22.56
CA CYS A 609 -0.66 6.55 21.37
C CYS A 609 -0.82 5.19 20.69
N TYR A 610 -0.47 5.11 19.42
CA TYR A 610 -0.56 3.87 18.64
C TYR A 610 0.58 3.78 17.64
N HIS A 611 1.53 2.88 17.91
CA HIS A 611 2.77 2.74 17.14
C HIS A 611 2.77 1.51 16.23
N ALA A 612 1.72 1.35 15.43
CA ALA A 612 1.60 0.27 14.44
C ALA A 612 0.97 0.75 13.13
N THR A 613 1.36 0.14 12.01
CA THR A 613 0.86 0.50 10.66
C THR A 613 -0.53 -0.07 10.34
N ARG A 614 -1.21 -0.68 11.32
CA ARG A 614 -2.48 -1.40 11.08
C ARG A 614 -3.67 -0.48 11.26
N THR A 615 -4.69 -0.67 10.44
CA THR A 615 -6.01 -0.10 10.67
C THR A 615 -6.72 -0.86 11.81
N PHE A 616 -7.64 -0.16 12.47
CA PHE A 616 -8.52 -0.76 13.46
C PHE A 616 -9.73 -1.40 12.77
N SER A 617 -10.21 -2.52 13.28
CA SER A 617 -11.43 -3.19 12.81
C SER A 617 -12.48 -3.21 13.93
N PRO A 618 -13.79 -3.23 13.61
CA PRO A 618 -14.83 -3.40 14.61
C PRO A 618 -14.61 -4.64 15.50
N PRO A 619 -14.92 -4.57 16.81
CA PRO A 619 -15.43 -3.42 17.57
C PRO A 619 -14.34 -2.45 18.09
N TRP A 620 -13.07 -2.67 17.76
CA TRP A 620 -11.94 -1.91 18.33
C TRP A 620 -11.72 -0.55 17.69
N ASP A 621 -12.19 -0.36 16.46
CA ASP A 621 -12.14 0.89 15.70
C ASP A 621 -12.68 2.08 16.49
N ASN A 622 -13.86 1.96 17.07
CA ASN A 622 -14.53 3.02 17.81
C ASN A 622 -13.83 3.32 19.14
N VAL A 623 -13.36 2.29 19.85
CA VAL A 623 -12.60 2.44 21.10
C VAL A 623 -11.29 3.16 20.85
N ALA A 624 -10.51 2.69 19.87
CA ALA A 624 -9.24 3.29 19.51
C ALA A 624 -9.44 4.73 19.02
N HIS A 625 -10.46 4.99 18.21
CA HIS A 625 -10.81 6.35 17.79
C HIS A 625 -11.17 7.25 18.98
N ALA A 626 -11.99 6.80 19.93
CA ALA A 626 -12.36 7.58 21.11
C ALA A 626 -11.15 7.94 21.98
N LEU A 627 -10.26 6.98 22.24
CA LEU A 627 -9.03 7.21 22.99
C LEU A 627 -8.09 8.17 22.26
N LEU A 628 -7.84 7.94 20.97
CA LEU A 628 -6.96 8.80 20.18
C LEU A 628 -7.53 10.22 20.09
N MET A 629 -8.85 10.40 19.99
CA MET A 629 -9.50 11.72 20.00
C MET A 629 -9.20 12.56 21.25
N ALA A 630 -8.86 11.92 22.37
CA ALA A 630 -8.49 12.61 23.61
C ALA A 630 -7.00 13.01 23.68
N SER A 631 -6.22 12.78 22.61
CA SER A 631 -4.85 13.29 22.52
C SER A 631 -4.83 14.83 22.47
N PRO A 632 -3.99 15.50 23.28
CA PRO A 632 -4.00 16.97 23.41
C PRO A 632 -3.52 17.70 22.15
N LEU A 633 -2.62 17.08 21.37
CA LEU A 633 -2.19 17.61 20.08
C LEU A 633 -2.78 16.80 18.93
N ALA A 634 -3.14 17.51 17.86
CA ALA A 634 -3.45 16.91 16.58
C ALA A 634 -2.14 16.55 15.87
N PHE A 635 -1.57 15.39 16.19
CA PHE A 635 -0.51 14.80 15.38
C PHE A 635 -1.11 13.91 14.28
N PRO A 636 -0.42 13.67 13.15
CA PRO A 636 -0.97 12.92 12.02
C PRO A 636 -1.19 11.44 12.36
N LYS A 637 -2.32 11.11 12.99
CA LYS A 637 -2.69 9.73 13.40
C LYS A 637 -2.79 8.74 12.24
N ARG A 638 -3.04 9.25 11.03
CA ARG A 638 -3.11 8.48 9.80
C ARG A 638 -1.93 8.85 8.92
N PHE A 639 -1.44 7.87 8.20
CA PHE A 639 -0.47 8.12 7.15
C PHE A 639 -1.08 9.09 6.12
N ARG A 640 -0.27 10.02 5.64
CA ARG A 640 -0.69 10.99 4.61
C ARG A 640 -0.03 10.65 3.30
N ARG A 641 -0.83 10.61 2.25
CA ARG A 641 -0.41 10.45 0.85
C ARG A 641 -0.66 11.79 0.12
N PRO A 642 0.39 12.59 -0.13
CA PRO A 642 0.24 13.91 -0.73
C PRO A 642 -0.43 13.87 -2.10
N ASP A 643 -0.23 12.78 -2.85
CA ASP A 643 -0.80 12.56 -4.17
C ASP A 643 -2.32 12.39 -4.16
N ILE A 644 -2.88 11.75 -3.13
CA ILE A 644 -4.34 11.63 -2.94
C ILE A 644 -4.95 13.01 -2.68
N LEU A 645 -4.36 13.77 -1.76
CA LEU A 645 -4.82 15.13 -1.43
C LEU A 645 -4.81 16.04 -2.66
N LEU A 646 -3.72 16.03 -3.43
CA LEU A 646 -3.57 16.87 -4.62
C LEU A 646 -4.55 16.48 -5.73
N ARG A 647 -4.84 15.19 -5.89
CA ARG A 647 -5.85 14.70 -6.85
C ARG A 647 -7.22 15.29 -6.58
N GLU A 648 -7.65 15.31 -5.32
CA GLU A 648 -8.97 15.80 -4.93
C GLU A 648 -9.13 17.29 -5.20
N LEU A 649 -8.07 18.07 -4.96
CA LEU A 649 -8.05 19.50 -5.26
C LEU A 649 -8.00 19.77 -6.77
N TRP A 650 -7.37 18.88 -7.55
CA TRP A 650 -7.24 19.03 -9.00
C TRP A 650 -8.57 18.83 -9.74
N GLY A 651 -9.33 17.79 -9.38
CA GLY A 651 -10.69 17.58 -9.88
C GLY A 651 -10.84 17.26 -11.38
N ARG A 652 -9.75 17.01 -12.13
CA ARG A 652 -9.78 16.58 -13.55
C ARG A 652 -9.23 15.16 -13.72
N ASN A 653 -9.56 14.52 -14.84
CA ASN A 653 -9.19 13.14 -15.13
C ASN A 653 -7.68 12.91 -15.33
N THR A 654 -6.93 13.93 -15.76
CA THR A 654 -5.48 13.81 -15.96
C THR A 654 -4.79 14.86 -15.10
N MET A 655 -3.93 14.43 -14.19
CA MET A 655 -3.14 15.29 -13.33
C MET A 655 -1.66 15.21 -13.72
N PRO A 656 -1.01 16.34 -14.06
CA PRO A 656 0.43 16.40 -14.29
C PRO A 656 1.22 16.02 -13.04
N ARG A 657 2.52 15.78 -13.19
CA ARG A 657 3.40 15.60 -12.03
C ARG A 657 3.41 16.90 -11.21
N VAL A 658 3.24 16.81 -9.90
CA VAL A 658 3.29 17.97 -8.99
C VAL A 658 4.60 17.95 -8.22
N VAL A 659 5.38 19.01 -8.35
CA VAL A 659 6.69 19.18 -7.68
C VAL A 659 6.68 20.41 -6.79
N LEU A 660 7.54 20.39 -5.77
CA LEU A 660 7.81 21.51 -4.88
C LEU A 660 9.18 22.09 -5.19
N ASP A 661 9.23 23.39 -5.47
CA ASP A 661 10.44 24.14 -5.85
C ASP A 661 11.25 23.49 -6.99
N GLY A 662 10.58 22.74 -7.85
CA GLY A 662 11.20 21.99 -8.95
C GLY A 662 12.04 20.79 -8.51
N ASP A 663 12.09 20.46 -7.23
CA ASP A 663 13.07 19.51 -6.67
C ASP A 663 12.41 18.28 -6.03
N LEU A 664 11.38 18.45 -5.22
CA LEU A 664 10.69 17.34 -4.54
C LEU A 664 9.38 17.00 -5.23
N VAL A 665 9.20 15.76 -5.68
CA VAL A 665 7.92 15.29 -6.23
C VAL A 665 6.93 15.05 -5.09
N LEU A 666 5.82 15.80 -5.08
CA LEU A 666 4.71 15.61 -4.15
C LEU A 666 3.66 14.65 -4.71
N SER A 667 3.45 14.66 -6.03
CA SER A 667 2.56 13.72 -6.70
C SER A 667 3.13 13.28 -8.04
N PRO A 668 3.15 11.97 -8.34
CA PRO A 668 3.36 11.48 -9.71
C PRO A 668 2.25 11.98 -10.65
N ALA A 669 2.52 11.96 -11.96
CA ALA A 669 1.47 12.15 -12.96
C ALA A 669 0.44 11.02 -12.91
N ARG A 670 -0.82 11.34 -13.24
CA ARG A 670 -1.96 10.45 -13.06
C ARG A 670 -3.00 10.60 -14.16
N TRP A 671 -3.63 9.49 -14.52
CA TRP A 671 -4.71 9.40 -15.50
C TRP A 671 -5.85 8.53 -14.97
N ASP A 672 -7.05 9.08 -14.91
CA ASP A 672 -8.29 8.38 -14.63
C ASP A 672 -8.90 7.94 -15.97
N LEU A 673 -8.65 6.69 -16.35
CA LEU A 673 -9.07 6.11 -17.63
C LEU A 673 -10.43 5.44 -17.52
N CYS A 674 -11.34 5.78 -18.42
CA CYS A 674 -12.61 5.07 -18.57
C CYS A 674 -12.40 3.77 -19.35
N GLY A 675 -13.07 2.68 -18.97
CA GLY A 675 -12.99 1.39 -19.67
C GLY A 675 -13.37 1.50 -21.15
N SER A 676 -14.28 2.41 -21.51
CA SER A 676 -14.64 2.68 -22.91
C SER A 676 -13.52 3.29 -23.75
N THR A 677 -12.50 3.89 -23.11
CA THR A 677 -11.30 4.43 -23.79
C THR A 677 -10.20 3.38 -23.96
N LEU A 678 -10.38 2.20 -23.38
CA LEU A 678 -9.49 1.05 -23.52
C LEU A 678 -10.12 0.04 -24.50
N TRP A 679 -10.69 -1.05 -23.98
CA TRP A 679 -11.33 -2.10 -24.76
C TRP A 679 -12.37 -2.83 -23.90
N GLU A 680 -13.30 -3.51 -24.57
CA GLU A 680 -14.27 -4.37 -23.91
C GLU A 680 -13.60 -5.63 -23.32
N PRO A 681 -13.98 -6.07 -22.11
CA PRO A 681 -13.43 -7.27 -21.50
C PRO A 681 -13.54 -8.50 -22.42
N GLY A 682 -12.41 -9.18 -22.63
CA GLY A 682 -12.36 -10.35 -23.52
C GLY A 682 -12.18 -10.04 -25.02
N ALA A 683 -11.95 -8.78 -25.40
CA ALA A 683 -11.59 -8.42 -26.78
C ALA A 683 -10.37 -9.21 -27.29
N PRO A 684 -10.30 -9.51 -28.61
CA PRO A 684 -9.15 -10.17 -29.22
C PRO A 684 -7.82 -9.48 -28.88
N LEU A 685 -6.75 -10.26 -28.70
CA LEU A 685 -5.44 -9.75 -28.26
C LEU A 685 -4.92 -8.59 -29.13
N ARG A 686 -5.06 -8.68 -30.46
CA ARG A 686 -4.65 -7.63 -31.40
C ARG A 686 -5.41 -6.32 -31.21
N GLU A 687 -6.70 -6.42 -30.94
CA GLU A 687 -7.55 -5.25 -30.70
C GLU A 687 -7.12 -4.56 -29.40
N ARG A 688 -6.90 -5.33 -28.34
CA ARG A 688 -6.38 -4.81 -27.05
C ARG A 688 -5.02 -4.15 -27.20
N LEU A 689 -4.09 -4.79 -27.92
CA LEU A 689 -2.76 -4.26 -28.18
C LEU A 689 -2.80 -2.90 -28.88
N ARG A 690 -3.58 -2.81 -29.97
CA ARG A 690 -3.74 -1.56 -30.73
C ARG A 690 -4.47 -0.49 -29.93
N ALA A 691 -5.51 -0.87 -29.18
CA ALA A 691 -6.21 0.04 -28.29
C ALA A 691 -5.27 0.64 -27.24
N LEU A 692 -4.43 -0.19 -26.60
CA LEU A 692 -3.44 0.30 -25.66
C LEU A 692 -2.44 1.27 -26.30
N CYS A 693 -1.96 0.98 -27.51
CA CYS A 693 -1.05 1.88 -28.25
C CYS A 693 -1.71 3.24 -28.51
N ARG A 694 -2.97 3.24 -29.00
CA ARG A 694 -3.74 4.48 -29.22
C ARG A 694 -3.94 5.26 -27.94
N THR A 695 -4.37 4.60 -26.87
CA THR A 695 -4.62 5.27 -25.58
C THR A 695 -3.32 5.88 -25.07
N ARG A 696 -2.21 5.14 -25.14
CA ARG A 696 -0.90 5.63 -24.70
C ARG A 696 -0.45 6.87 -25.47
N GLU A 697 -0.57 6.86 -26.79
CA GLU A 697 -0.22 8.00 -27.64
C GLU A 697 -1.15 9.19 -27.38
N HIS A 698 -2.46 8.94 -27.20
CA HIS A 698 -3.46 9.99 -27.04
C HIS A 698 -3.35 10.74 -25.70
N VAL A 699 -3.08 10.03 -24.60
CA VAL A 699 -3.03 10.62 -23.25
C VAL A 699 -1.61 10.74 -22.68
N GLY A 700 -0.59 10.30 -23.43
CA GLY A 700 0.81 10.41 -23.05
C GLY A 700 1.22 9.49 -21.89
N LEU A 701 0.74 8.24 -21.83
CA LEU A 701 1.14 7.33 -20.75
C LEU A 701 2.61 6.91 -20.88
N PRO A 702 3.40 6.94 -19.79
CA PRO A 702 4.74 6.38 -19.78
C PRO A 702 4.67 4.84 -19.89
N ARG A 703 5.78 4.21 -20.29
CA ARG A 703 5.86 2.75 -20.43
C ARG A 703 5.57 2.02 -19.11
N TRP A 704 6.18 2.46 -18.02
CA TRP A 704 6.02 1.82 -16.72
C TRP A 704 5.09 2.64 -15.85
N VAL A 705 4.02 2.00 -15.38
CA VAL A 705 2.98 2.64 -14.60
C VAL A 705 2.55 1.74 -13.44
N PHE A 706 1.97 2.34 -12.42
CA PHE A 706 1.10 1.64 -11.50
C PHE A 706 -0.34 1.74 -12.00
N VAL A 707 -1.08 0.63 -11.96
CA VAL A 707 -2.51 0.60 -12.28
C VAL A 707 -3.27 0.18 -11.03
N SER A 708 -4.37 0.87 -10.74
CA SER A 708 -5.25 0.57 -9.62
C SER A 708 -6.73 0.70 -9.96
N ASP A 709 -7.56 0.11 -9.11
CA ASP A 709 -9.00 0.38 -9.09
C ASP A 709 -9.30 1.81 -8.60
N PRO A 710 -10.51 2.35 -8.85
CA PRO A 710 -10.90 3.72 -8.46
C PRO A 710 -10.66 4.06 -6.98
N GLY A 711 -10.81 3.08 -6.09
CA GLY A 711 -10.57 3.20 -4.65
C GLY A 711 -9.11 2.96 -4.22
N GLU A 712 -8.19 2.72 -5.16
CA GLU A 712 -6.78 2.41 -4.92
C GLU A 712 -6.50 1.27 -3.93
N ARG A 713 -7.48 0.36 -3.75
CA ARG A 713 -7.35 -0.80 -2.86
C ARG A 713 -6.36 -1.80 -3.42
N THR A 714 -6.28 -1.90 -4.75
CA THR A 714 -5.31 -2.75 -5.45
C THR A 714 -4.41 -1.87 -6.30
N ARG A 715 -3.09 -1.93 -6.08
CA ARG A 715 -2.09 -1.24 -6.90
C ARG A 715 -1.08 -2.24 -7.43
N ILE A 716 -0.98 -2.37 -8.75
CA ILE A 716 -0.04 -3.29 -9.42
C ILE A 716 0.89 -2.53 -10.36
N GLY A 717 2.15 -2.96 -10.44
CA GLY A 717 3.09 -2.45 -11.44
C GLY A 717 2.81 -3.09 -12.80
N VAL A 718 2.75 -2.27 -13.86
CA VAL A 718 2.46 -2.70 -15.23
C VAL A 718 3.49 -2.10 -16.18
N ASP A 719 4.13 -2.96 -16.98
CA ASP A 719 4.91 -2.55 -18.15
C ASP A 719 3.96 -2.54 -19.34
N LEU A 720 3.53 -1.36 -19.79
CA LEU A 720 2.57 -1.20 -20.89
C LEU A 720 3.10 -1.72 -22.23
N GLU A 721 4.38 -2.10 -22.31
CA GLU A 721 4.98 -2.76 -23.47
C GLU A 721 5.21 -4.26 -23.24
N SER A 722 4.52 -4.87 -22.27
CA SER A 722 4.48 -6.33 -22.07
C SER A 722 3.14 -6.92 -22.52
N LEU A 723 3.16 -8.11 -23.14
CA LEU A 723 1.93 -8.87 -23.42
C LEU A 723 1.16 -9.26 -22.14
N SER A 724 1.83 -9.35 -20.99
CA SER A 724 1.16 -9.61 -19.70
C SER A 724 0.29 -8.44 -19.26
N ALA A 725 0.64 -7.20 -19.61
CA ALA A 725 -0.10 -6.01 -19.21
C ALA A 725 -1.54 -6.04 -19.70
N LEU A 726 -1.77 -6.56 -20.91
CA LEU A 726 -3.10 -6.70 -21.50
C LEU A 726 -4.00 -7.64 -20.67
N GLU A 727 -3.42 -8.67 -20.04
CA GLU A 727 -4.16 -9.59 -19.16
C GLU A 727 -4.36 -9.00 -17.75
N GLN A 728 -3.37 -8.29 -17.23
CA GLN A 728 -3.44 -7.59 -15.94
C GLN A 728 -4.53 -6.50 -15.97
N ILE A 729 -4.55 -5.68 -17.03
CA ILE A 729 -5.58 -4.64 -17.23
C ILE A 729 -6.96 -5.28 -17.45
N ASP A 730 -7.06 -6.34 -18.27
CA ASP A 730 -8.33 -7.05 -18.49
C ASP A 730 -8.88 -7.69 -17.21
N ALA A 731 -8.02 -8.13 -16.28
CA ALA A 731 -8.44 -8.63 -14.98
C ALA A 731 -9.06 -7.54 -14.10
N LEU A 732 -8.51 -6.32 -14.12
CA LEU A 732 -9.05 -5.18 -13.37
C LEU A 732 -10.38 -4.67 -13.98
N LEU A 733 -10.46 -4.57 -15.31
CA LEU A 733 -11.65 -4.12 -16.04
C LEU A 733 -12.87 -5.06 -15.88
N LYS A 734 -12.67 -6.33 -15.48
CA LYS A 734 -13.80 -7.26 -15.21
C LYS A 734 -14.67 -6.82 -14.05
N HIS A 735 -14.12 -6.10 -13.10
CA HIS A 735 -14.79 -5.73 -11.86
C HIS A 735 -15.09 -4.23 -11.77
N GLN A 736 -14.50 -3.42 -12.65
CA GLN A 736 -14.54 -1.96 -12.59
C GLN A 736 -14.69 -1.36 -13.99
N ARG A 737 -15.37 -0.22 -14.08
CA ARG A 737 -15.55 0.51 -15.35
C ARG A 737 -14.50 1.57 -15.62
N SER A 738 -13.62 1.84 -14.66
CA SER A 738 -12.53 2.81 -14.78
C SER A 738 -11.31 2.32 -14.04
N LEU A 739 -10.15 2.81 -14.46
CA LEU A 739 -8.86 2.52 -13.87
C LEU A 739 -8.14 3.82 -13.57
N ILE A 740 -7.35 3.80 -12.50
CA ILE A 740 -6.37 4.83 -12.24
C ILE A 740 -5.03 4.31 -12.76
N VAL A 741 -4.37 5.12 -13.57
CA VAL A 741 -2.99 4.92 -13.99
C VAL A 741 -2.15 5.99 -13.34
N THR A 742 -1.04 5.61 -12.73
CA THR A 742 -0.11 6.51 -12.06
C THR A 742 1.28 6.26 -12.60
N GLU A 743 2.00 7.34 -12.89
CA GLU A 743 3.40 7.29 -13.29
C GLU A 743 4.23 6.50 -12.26
N MET A 744 5.12 5.63 -12.74
CA MET A 744 6.05 4.91 -11.88
C MET A 744 7.27 5.80 -11.60
N LEU A 745 7.34 6.33 -10.38
CA LEU A 745 8.47 7.14 -9.92
C LEU A 745 9.20 6.47 -8.74
N PRO A 746 10.54 6.31 -8.84
CA PRO A 746 11.35 6.33 -10.06
C PRO A 746 10.93 5.21 -11.02
N ALA A 747 11.23 5.39 -12.32
CA ALA A 747 11.09 4.32 -13.29
C ALA A 747 12.10 3.19 -13.00
N PRO A 748 11.87 1.95 -13.49
CA PRO A 748 12.80 0.82 -13.33
C PRO A 748 14.24 1.09 -13.78
N THR A 749 14.43 2.03 -14.71
CA THR A 749 15.74 2.45 -15.23
C THR A 749 16.39 3.60 -14.45
N GLU A 750 15.69 4.16 -13.47
CA GLU A 750 16.09 5.33 -12.69
C GLU A 750 16.40 4.96 -11.23
N LEU A 751 16.53 3.67 -10.93
CA LEU A 751 16.68 3.16 -9.58
C LEU A 751 18.10 3.36 -9.03
N LEU A 752 18.20 4.09 -7.92
CA LEU A 752 19.48 4.41 -7.25
C LEU A 752 20.11 3.21 -6.51
N MET A 753 19.29 2.35 -5.90
CA MET A 753 19.76 1.32 -4.98
C MET A 753 20.32 0.09 -5.72
N GLY A 754 21.62 -0.17 -5.59
CA GLY A 754 22.25 -1.38 -6.13
C GLY A 754 22.00 -2.63 -5.26
N ASP A 755 22.12 -3.81 -5.87
CA ASP A 755 22.06 -5.09 -5.15
C ASP A 755 23.35 -5.90 -5.37
N ASP A 756 24.10 -6.20 -4.31
CA ASP A 756 25.33 -7.00 -4.40
C ASP A 756 25.09 -8.46 -4.76
N THR A 757 23.87 -8.95 -4.60
CA THR A 757 23.42 -10.26 -5.09
C THR A 757 23.39 -10.29 -6.61
N TYR A 758 23.08 -9.14 -7.23
CA TYR A 758 22.99 -8.99 -8.67
C TYR A 758 23.71 -7.71 -9.09
N PRO A 759 25.06 -7.69 -9.10
CA PRO A 759 25.85 -6.45 -9.12
C PRO A 759 25.54 -5.45 -10.24
N SER A 760 25.05 -5.95 -11.38
CA SER A 760 24.66 -5.16 -12.55
C SER A 760 23.22 -4.63 -12.51
N ASN A 761 22.46 -4.87 -11.43
CA ASN A 761 21.07 -4.52 -11.33
C ASN A 761 20.77 -3.67 -10.09
N SER A 762 19.74 -2.84 -10.24
CA SER A 762 19.17 -2.05 -9.16
C SER A 762 17.83 -2.62 -8.70
N VAL A 763 17.48 -2.31 -7.46
CA VAL A 763 16.22 -2.70 -6.80
C VAL A 763 15.38 -1.46 -6.50
N ALA A 764 14.06 -1.59 -6.55
CA ALA A 764 13.19 -0.49 -6.16
C ALA A 764 13.31 -0.28 -4.65
N SER A 765 13.42 0.98 -4.21
CA SER A 765 13.67 1.28 -2.80
C SER A 765 12.91 2.51 -2.30
N GLU A 766 12.47 2.45 -1.05
CA GLU A 766 11.96 3.57 -0.27
C GLU A 766 12.87 3.79 0.95
N LEU A 767 13.37 5.01 1.11
CA LEU A 767 14.12 5.42 2.30
C LEU A 767 13.16 6.01 3.32
N VAL A 768 13.30 5.60 4.58
CA VAL A 768 12.60 6.18 5.72
C VAL A 768 13.52 7.21 6.35
N VAL A 769 13.11 8.48 6.32
CA VAL A 769 13.85 9.60 6.89
C VAL A 769 13.00 10.27 7.97
N ARG A 770 13.54 10.37 9.19
CA ARG A 770 12.86 10.99 10.33
C ARG A 770 13.03 12.50 10.38
N PHE A 771 11.96 13.18 10.78
CA PHE A 771 11.87 14.63 10.94
C PHE A 771 11.22 15.04 12.27
N PRO A 772 11.82 15.99 13.02
CA PRO A 772 13.18 16.48 12.81
C PRO A 772 14.22 15.37 13.07
N PRO A 773 15.51 15.58 12.78
CA PRO A 773 16.56 14.63 13.13
C PRO A 773 16.55 14.27 14.63
N ASP A 774 17.07 13.10 14.99
CA ASP A 774 17.05 12.59 16.38
C ASP A 774 17.66 13.57 17.40
N GLU A 775 18.66 14.35 16.99
CA GLU A 775 19.34 15.36 17.82
C GLU A 775 18.44 16.55 18.20
N GLU A 776 17.44 16.85 17.37
CA GLU A 776 16.49 17.95 17.56
C GLU A 776 15.23 17.53 18.32
N LEU A 777 15.05 16.24 18.60
CA LEU A 777 13.89 15.75 19.34
C LEU A 777 13.84 16.29 20.78
N GLY A 778 14.99 16.46 21.44
CA GLY A 778 15.05 17.02 22.80
C GLY A 778 14.48 18.44 22.89
N PRO A 779 14.98 19.40 22.07
CA PRO A 779 14.38 20.73 21.95
C PRO A 779 12.90 20.71 21.57
N LEU A 780 12.48 19.85 20.64
CA LEU A 780 11.08 19.72 20.23
C LEU A 780 10.18 19.27 21.38
N ALA A 781 10.63 18.35 22.24
CA ALA A 781 9.88 17.93 23.44
C ALA A 781 9.58 19.11 24.37
N GLY A 782 10.54 20.03 24.55
CA GLY A 782 10.34 21.26 25.33
C GLY A 782 9.27 22.17 24.73
N GLN A 783 9.34 22.41 23.42
CA GLN A 783 8.34 23.23 22.70
C GLN A 783 6.92 22.63 22.79
N ILE A 784 6.82 21.31 22.69
CA ILE A 784 5.54 20.58 22.86
C ILE A 784 5.02 20.74 24.29
N ALA A 785 5.88 20.57 25.31
CA ALA A 785 5.49 20.75 26.70
C ALA A 785 4.98 22.17 26.98
N ASP A 786 5.67 23.21 26.49
CA ASP A 786 5.26 24.61 26.63
C ASP A 786 3.88 24.86 25.99
N ARG A 787 3.64 24.25 24.82
CA ARG A 787 2.35 24.33 24.12
C ARG A 787 1.23 23.61 24.86
N LEU A 788 1.56 22.59 25.65
CA LEU A 788 0.60 21.82 26.44
C LEU A 788 0.27 22.48 27.78
N ALA A 789 1.14 23.33 28.31
CA ALA A 789 0.92 23.97 29.60
C ALA A 789 -0.47 24.63 29.74
N PRO A 790 -0.99 25.40 28.76
CA PRO A 790 -2.35 25.95 28.83
C PRO A 790 -3.45 24.88 28.84
N TRP A 791 -3.24 23.75 28.15
CA TRP A 791 -4.18 22.63 28.12
C TRP A 791 -4.19 21.88 29.46
N LEU A 792 -3.04 21.75 30.12
CA LEU A 792 -2.92 21.09 31.42
C LEU A 792 -3.48 21.96 32.57
N HIS A 793 -3.26 23.28 32.49
CA HIS A 793 -3.60 24.22 33.55
C HIS A 793 -4.92 24.96 33.35
N THR A 794 -5.72 24.62 32.32
CA THR A 794 -7.11 25.06 32.27
C THR A 794 -7.86 24.40 33.41
N ALA A 795 -8.08 25.18 34.48
CA ALA A 795 -8.70 24.77 35.73
C ALA A 795 -10.09 24.12 35.53
N GLU A 796 -10.45 23.29 36.51
CA GLU A 796 -11.65 22.44 36.62
C GLU A 796 -12.94 22.97 36.00
#